data_AF-A0A818AUU5-F1
#
_entry.id   AF-A0A818AUU5-F1
#
_cell.length_a   1.000
_cell.length_b   1.000
_cell.length_c   1.000
_cell.angle_alpha   90.00
_cell.angle_beta   90.00
_cell.angle_gamma   90.00
#
_symmetry.space_group_name_H-M   'P 1'
#
loop_
_entity.id
_entity.type
_entity.pdbx_description
1 polymer ?
#
loop_
_entity_poly.entity_id
_entity_poly.type
_entity_poly.pdbx_seq_one_letter_code
_entity_poly.pdbx_strand_id
1 'polypeptide(L)'
;MLLDTTKIFPVVQTTISENKTSLPAIVYISDLPIDKPDTNLEQVIHSRLEVGYRIQISKVECFSKLGIAVINLVKQEDKDYLVNNLQRIVLYPNDNITVTCTEQLEVTSYILLDKNTTVPTIDAIARRWSDLSSSTDRPKFKNLSAQFPNIIQVTSFSIEAIQAITKFGVFQIEGQIAKVYTHVDCSYLEELPHLQPKLDENRIFCFIATQLNMNERARMDKDLCQKQANDLLQQIQSLHQPMKELKSQVYIQYNEQSSNAIILASNCLHKWVSMKFVNINGQLIFKTANISTKLIIKSIPPDFPLRLIFDHSVFRKSIREDVYKLIGEHLVVEINDKLIYEQCLKVGAFEVINNSDRLMLRILPFTILDDPDNSEINIENWYGTRMQNHKPDITQFDSRHPIFRYKWNSKLWLDQFMQNKKELEQRIDKDERRQNDFIRRMLRVTVMLNTMAVMRMRKYILEDSATKTEVSIEPPSPLVTILYNKESKLTRVGQTFTPPFNSTTVDVLNEDCLVSYHTLSTSYMKPLLLNMANSTTPGGGYRKGDGAQEENLFRRSNYYMSLDPNMDQELDQSINTERNYCSNTGEVVRLSDHQSLYPIDEYGAIYTSGITVFRNTEDQGYSLLNRPLYDVCAVAIAAYRDPQVLKNKQRLVSNIAVATRKKIESLFAIAYRNGHHSLVLSAFGCGAFKNP
;
A
#
# COMPACT_ATOMS: atom_id res chain seq x y z
N MET A 1 45.50 -58.55 -54.51
CA MET A 1 46.15 -57.24 -54.72
C MET A 1 45.29 -56.17 -54.07
N LEU A 2 45.95 -55.24 -53.40
CA LEU A 2 45.45 -54.16 -52.54
C LEU A 2 44.52 -53.13 -53.23
N LEU A 3 43.65 -52.53 -52.38
CA LEU A 3 43.15 -51.12 -52.34
C LEU A 3 42.23 -50.63 -53.50
N ASP A 4 41.23 -49.75 -53.34
CA ASP A 4 40.78 -48.89 -52.23
C ASP A 4 39.35 -48.30 -52.48
N THR A 5 38.69 -47.82 -51.40
CA THR A 5 37.72 -46.68 -51.21
C THR A 5 36.58 -46.38 -52.22
N THR A 6 35.35 -45.89 -51.90
CA THR A 6 34.79 -45.06 -50.79
C THR A 6 33.25 -44.95 -50.87
N LYS A 7 32.60 -44.84 -49.69
CA LYS A 7 31.36 -44.10 -49.26
C LYS A 7 29.98 -44.32 -49.95
N ILE A 8 29.01 -44.97 -49.28
CA ILE A 8 27.88 -44.48 -48.41
C ILE A 8 26.60 -44.02 -49.17
N PHE A 9 25.51 -44.79 -48.97
CA PHE A 9 24.08 -44.43 -48.84
C PHE A 9 23.37 -45.56 -48.03
N PRO A 10 22.13 -45.40 -47.52
CA PRO A 10 21.71 -45.84 -46.19
C PRO A 10 21.07 -47.22 -46.17
N VAL A 11 21.05 -47.88 -45.01
CA VAL A 11 20.10 -48.97 -44.70
C VAL A 11 19.62 -48.86 -43.26
N VAL A 12 18.30 -48.93 -43.13
CA VAL A 12 17.50 -49.01 -41.90
C VAL A 12 17.84 -50.30 -41.14
N GLN A 13 18.09 -50.21 -39.83
CA GLN A 13 18.12 -51.36 -38.94
C GLN A 13 17.12 -51.22 -37.80
N THR A 14 16.31 -52.26 -37.65
CA THR A 14 15.29 -52.43 -36.62
C THR A 14 15.93 -52.93 -35.32
N THR A 15 15.43 -52.34 -34.25
CA THR A 15 15.74 -52.44 -32.81
C THR A 15 15.59 -53.82 -32.19
N ILE A 16 16.56 -54.17 -31.32
CA ILE A 16 16.33 -54.91 -30.08
C ILE A 16 16.83 -54.03 -28.94
N SER A 17 15.92 -53.67 -28.04
CA SER A 17 16.06 -52.68 -26.98
C SER A 17 16.85 -53.21 -25.78
N GLU A 18 17.98 -52.58 -25.49
CA GLU A 18 18.68 -52.72 -24.21
C GLU A 18 17.88 -52.01 -23.10
N ASN A 19 17.59 -52.77 -22.03
CA ASN A 19 17.01 -52.27 -20.79
C ASN A 19 17.93 -51.21 -20.15
N LYS A 20 17.54 -49.93 -20.25
CA LYS A 20 18.06 -48.87 -19.38
C LYS A 20 17.41 -49.02 -18.01
N THR A 21 18.22 -49.34 -16.99
CA THR A 21 17.89 -49.11 -15.58
C THR A 21 17.63 -47.61 -15.39
N SER A 22 16.35 -47.23 -15.27
CA SER A 22 15.95 -45.85 -15.00
C SER A 22 16.41 -45.45 -13.60
N LEU A 23 17.05 -44.30 -13.47
CA LEU A 23 17.34 -43.66 -12.19
C LEU A 23 16.06 -43.60 -11.32
N PRO A 24 16.16 -43.74 -9.99
CA PRO A 24 14.99 -43.63 -9.13
C PRO A 24 14.37 -42.23 -9.29
N ALA A 25 13.06 -42.20 -9.53
CA ALA A 25 12.29 -40.97 -9.71
C ALA A 25 12.07 -40.30 -8.35
N ILE A 26 13.08 -39.58 -7.86
CA ILE A 26 13.06 -38.91 -6.55
C ILE A 26 12.48 -37.50 -6.69
N VAL A 27 11.53 -37.18 -5.82
CA VAL A 27 10.98 -35.84 -5.59
C VAL A 27 11.18 -35.46 -4.14
N TYR A 28 11.60 -34.23 -3.90
CA TYR A 28 11.69 -33.66 -2.57
C TYR A 28 10.45 -32.81 -2.31
N ILE A 29 9.89 -32.93 -1.12
CA ILE A 29 8.94 -31.94 -0.62
C ILE A 29 9.69 -30.98 0.29
N SER A 30 9.57 -29.69 0.00
CA SER A 30 9.86 -28.63 0.95
C SER A 30 8.58 -28.18 1.64
N ASP A 31 8.75 -27.60 2.82
CA ASP A 31 7.72 -26.88 3.57
C ASP A 31 6.76 -27.75 4.40
N LEU A 32 7.23 -28.90 4.92
CA LEU A 32 6.39 -29.73 5.81
C LEU A 32 6.15 -29.09 7.19
N PRO A 33 4.96 -29.28 7.78
CA PRO A 33 4.68 -28.90 9.16
C PRO A 33 5.57 -29.65 10.15
N ILE A 34 6.28 -28.91 11.01
CA ILE A 34 7.18 -29.48 12.04
C ILE A 34 6.41 -29.98 13.28
N ASP A 35 5.15 -29.56 13.47
CA ASP A 35 4.31 -29.92 14.61
C ASP A 35 3.58 -31.28 14.46
N LYS A 36 3.71 -31.93 13.29
CA LYS A 36 3.11 -33.22 12.98
C LYS A 36 4.20 -34.31 12.99
N PRO A 37 3.92 -35.52 13.53
CA PRO A 37 4.90 -36.60 13.52
C PRO A 37 5.13 -37.14 12.10
N ASP A 38 6.35 -37.60 11.82
CA ASP A 38 6.76 -38.12 10.51
C ASP A 38 5.78 -39.17 9.96
N THR A 39 5.37 -40.12 10.82
CA THR A 39 4.44 -41.20 10.45
C THR A 39 3.08 -40.70 9.98
N ASN A 40 2.58 -39.61 10.55
CA ASN A 40 1.32 -39.02 10.11
C ASN A 40 1.48 -38.27 8.79
N LEU A 41 2.60 -37.56 8.61
CA LEU A 41 2.89 -36.84 7.37
C LEU A 41 3.08 -37.81 6.19
N GLU A 42 3.81 -38.91 6.41
CA GLU A 42 3.98 -39.97 5.42
C GLU A 42 2.63 -40.51 4.95
N GLN A 43 1.73 -40.85 5.88
CA GLN A 43 0.38 -41.33 5.54
C GLN A 43 -0.44 -40.32 4.74
N VAL A 44 -0.39 -39.04 5.11
CA VAL A 44 -1.15 -37.99 4.42
C VAL A 44 -0.58 -37.71 3.04
N ILE A 45 0.74 -37.65 2.89
CA ILE A 45 1.42 -37.51 1.59
C ILE A 45 1.05 -38.69 0.69
N HIS A 46 1.14 -39.91 1.22
CA HIS A 46 0.80 -41.13 0.51
C HIS A 46 -0.65 -41.12 0.03
N SER A 47 -1.59 -40.81 0.92
CA SER A 47 -3.02 -40.73 0.59
C SER A 47 -3.31 -39.66 -0.45
N ARG A 48 -2.74 -38.45 -0.31
CA ARG A 48 -2.96 -37.34 -1.25
C ARG A 48 -2.48 -37.67 -2.65
N LEU A 49 -1.28 -38.22 -2.76
CA LEU A 49 -0.65 -38.50 -4.05
C LEU A 49 -1.26 -39.73 -4.74
N GLU A 50 -1.45 -40.84 -4.02
CA GLU A 50 -2.03 -42.05 -4.63
C GLU A 50 -3.53 -41.93 -4.89
N VAL A 51 -4.30 -41.41 -3.93
CA VAL A 51 -5.77 -41.35 -4.06
C VAL A 51 -6.20 -40.08 -4.79
N GLY A 52 -5.63 -38.93 -4.42
CA GLY A 52 -6.01 -37.63 -4.99
C GLY A 52 -5.48 -37.39 -6.39
N TYR A 53 -4.22 -37.77 -6.65
CA TYR A 53 -3.54 -37.49 -7.92
C TYR A 53 -3.21 -38.74 -8.75
N ARG A 54 -3.52 -39.96 -8.24
CA ARG A 54 -3.26 -41.24 -8.91
C ARG A 54 -1.78 -41.52 -9.22
N ILE A 55 -0.88 -40.98 -8.38
CA ILE A 55 0.57 -41.11 -8.52
C ILE A 55 1.08 -42.26 -7.65
N GLN A 56 1.89 -43.15 -8.22
CA GLN A 56 2.36 -44.34 -7.51
C GLN A 56 3.67 -44.06 -6.75
N ILE A 57 3.65 -44.32 -5.44
CA ILE A 57 4.79 -44.10 -4.56
C ILE A 57 5.40 -45.43 -4.14
N SER A 58 6.72 -45.53 -4.18
CA SER A 58 7.47 -46.69 -3.66
C SER A 58 7.87 -46.51 -2.19
N LYS A 59 8.24 -45.28 -1.80
CA LYS A 59 8.65 -44.95 -0.43
C LYS A 59 8.51 -43.46 -0.18
N VAL A 60 7.98 -43.08 0.99
CA VAL A 60 8.06 -41.71 1.53
C VAL A 60 8.85 -41.77 2.83
N GLU A 61 9.80 -40.87 3.00
CA GLU A 61 10.48 -40.63 4.27
C GLU A 61 10.31 -39.17 4.65
N CYS A 62 9.66 -38.92 5.79
CA CYS A 62 9.52 -37.58 6.34
C CYS A 62 10.62 -37.27 7.36
N PHE A 63 11.12 -36.04 7.29
CA PHE A 63 12.00 -35.42 8.25
C PHE A 63 11.32 -34.15 8.76
N SER A 64 10.22 -34.31 9.51
CA SER A 64 9.38 -33.21 10.03
C SER A 64 10.18 -32.15 10.77
N LYS A 65 11.18 -32.54 11.57
CA LYS A 65 12.10 -31.61 12.26
C LYS A 65 12.89 -30.70 11.31
N LEU A 66 13.06 -31.12 10.06
CA LEU A 66 13.71 -30.37 8.99
C LEU A 66 12.71 -29.82 7.96
N GLY A 67 11.43 -30.14 8.11
CA GLY A 67 10.36 -29.77 7.20
C GLY A 67 10.51 -30.30 5.78
N ILE A 68 11.12 -31.48 5.62
CA ILE A 68 11.42 -32.08 4.31
C ILE A 68 10.83 -33.49 4.23
N ALA A 69 10.36 -33.89 3.06
CA ALA A 69 10.19 -35.32 2.74
C ALA A 69 10.93 -35.70 1.47
N VAL A 70 11.33 -36.96 1.41
CA VAL A 70 11.85 -37.61 0.22
C VAL A 70 10.81 -38.59 -0.28
N ILE A 71 10.39 -38.42 -1.53
CA ILE A 71 9.42 -39.30 -2.19
C ILE A 71 10.14 -40.04 -3.30
N ASN A 72 10.14 -41.36 -3.21
CA ASN A 72 10.60 -42.24 -4.26
C ASN A 72 9.38 -42.68 -5.07
N LEU A 73 9.26 -42.21 -6.30
CA LEU A 73 8.17 -42.56 -7.21
C LEU A 73 8.52 -43.81 -8.02
N VAL A 74 7.48 -44.53 -8.43
CA VAL A 74 7.64 -45.72 -9.28
C VAL A 74 7.92 -45.32 -10.73
N LYS A 75 7.36 -44.19 -11.20
CA LYS A 75 7.45 -43.74 -12.59
C LYS A 75 8.13 -42.38 -12.71
N GLN A 76 8.97 -42.24 -13.73
CA GLN A 76 9.63 -40.97 -14.05
C GLN A 76 8.63 -39.90 -14.53
N GLU A 77 7.58 -40.29 -15.25
CA GLU A 77 6.52 -39.40 -15.72
C GLU A 77 5.78 -38.71 -14.56
N ASP A 78 5.58 -39.42 -13.45
CA ASP A 78 4.94 -38.88 -12.24
C ASP A 78 5.85 -37.84 -11.56
N LYS A 79 7.18 -38.04 -11.58
CA LYS A 79 8.15 -37.04 -11.12
C LYS A 79 8.03 -35.77 -11.95
N ASP A 80 8.05 -35.92 -13.27
CA ASP A 80 7.97 -34.78 -14.18
C ASP A 80 6.66 -34.02 -13.99
N TYR A 81 5.54 -34.73 -13.81
CA TYR A 81 4.25 -34.13 -13.48
C TYR A 81 4.26 -33.38 -12.14
N LEU A 82 4.82 -33.96 -11.08
CA LEU A 82 4.87 -33.31 -9.77
C LEU A 82 5.74 -32.06 -9.75
N VAL A 83 6.89 -32.08 -10.42
CA VAL A 83 7.85 -30.98 -10.40
C VAL A 83 7.54 -29.90 -11.45
N ASN A 84 7.03 -30.28 -12.63
CA ASN A 84 6.83 -29.32 -13.72
C ASN A 84 5.38 -28.85 -13.86
N ASN A 85 4.40 -29.70 -13.54
CA ASN A 85 2.98 -29.38 -13.74
C ASN A 85 2.28 -29.00 -12.45
N LEU A 86 2.43 -29.82 -11.40
CA LEU A 86 1.69 -29.60 -10.15
C LEU A 86 2.39 -28.60 -9.24
N GLN A 87 3.69 -28.79 -8.99
CA GLN A 87 4.61 -27.97 -8.18
C GLN A 87 4.22 -27.76 -6.71
N ARG A 88 2.93 -27.65 -6.39
CA ARG A 88 2.42 -27.40 -5.04
C ARG A 88 1.21 -28.28 -4.77
N ILE A 89 1.16 -28.83 -3.56
CA ILE A 89 0.12 -29.77 -3.13
C ILE A 89 -0.50 -29.26 -1.85
N VAL A 90 -1.83 -29.16 -1.81
CA VAL A 90 -2.55 -28.91 -0.56
C VAL A 90 -2.55 -30.20 0.27
N LEU A 91 -1.74 -30.23 1.32
CA LEU A 91 -1.57 -31.39 2.18
C LEU A 91 -2.70 -31.48 3.21
N TYR A 92 -3.02 -30.37 3.87
CA TYR A 92 -4.13 -30.24 4.83
C TYR A 92 -5.07 -29.09 4.42
N PRO A 93 -6.20 -29.38 3.75
CA PRO A 93 -7.12 -28.34 3.28
C PRO A 93 -7.74 -27.50 4.39
N ASN A 94 -8.07 -28.13 5.53
CA ASN A 94 -8.70 -27.44 6.66
C ASN A 94 -7.74 -26.46 7.35
N ASP A 95 -6.45 -26.77 7.32
CA ASP A 95 -5.39 -25.94 7.91
C ASP A 95 -4.72 -25.03 6.85
N ASN A 96 -5.19 -25.11 5.59
CA ASN A 96 -4.62 -24.46 4.41
C ASN A 96 -3.11 -24.69 4.22
N ILE A 97 -2.61 -25.87 4.60
CA ILE A 97 -1.19 -26.22 4.49
C ILE A 97 -0.91 -26.72 3.09
N THR A 98 -0.09 -25.97 2.36
CA THR A 98 0.38 -26.30 0.99
C THR A 98 1.87 -26.52 1.02
N VAL A 99 2.34 -27.58 0.37
CA VAL A 99 3.74 -27.98 0.31
C VAL A 99 4.25 -27.93 -1.12
N THR A 100 5.56 -27.74 -1.32
CA THR A 100 6.17 -27.56 -2.64
C THR A 100 6.97 -28.81 -3.03
N CYS A 101 6.84 -29.26 -4.28
CA CYS A 101 7.56 -30.39 -4.84
C CYS A 101 8.73 -29.92 -5.72
N THR A 102 9.94 -30.39 -5.46
CA THR A 102 11.15 -30.01 -6.19
C THR A 102 11.96 -31.23 -6.63
N GLU A 103 12.73 -31.08 -7.71
CA GLU A 103 13.64 -32.13 -8.19
C GLU A 103 14.95 -32.18 -7.40
N GLN A 104 15.41 -31.03 -6.88
CA GLN A 104 16.63 -30.93 -6.09
C GLN A 104 16.29 -30.53 -4.65
N LEU A 105 17.04 -31.11 -3.70
CA LEU A 105 16.96 -30.72 -2.31
C LEU A 105 17.66 -29.38 -2.13
N GLU A 106 16.90 -28.36 -1.76
CA GLU A 106 17.44 -27.06 -1.39
C GLU A 106 16.84 -26.65 -0.05
N VAL A 107 17.67 -26.60 0.99
CA VAL A 107 17.21 -26.26 2.34
C VAL A 107 17.88 -25.00 2.79
N THR A 108 17.07 -23.95 2.92
CA THR A 108 17.52 -22.68 3.47
C THR A 108 17.45 -22.74 5.00
N SER A 109 18.58 -22.46 5.62
CA SER A 109 18.77 -22.31 7.06
C SER A 109 19.45 -20.97 7.35
N TYR A 110 19.41 -20.53 8.60
CA TYR A 110 20.01 -19.28 9.02
C TYR A 110 20.89 -19.49 10.24
N ILE A 111 22.13 -19.02 10.17
CA ILE A 111 23.02 -18.93 11.32
C ILE A 111 22.87 -17.54 11.90
N LEU A 112 22.49 -17.49 13.17
CA LEU A 112 22.44 -16.27 13.96
C LEU A 112 23.68 -16.19 14.86
N LEU A 113 24.43 -15.11 14.70
CA LEU A 113 25.57 -14.76 15.53
C LEU A 113 25.21 -13.64 16.51
N ASP A 114 26.01 -13.49 17.57
CA ASP A 114 25.86 -12.39 18.51
C ASP A 114 26.00 -11.04 17.79
N LYS A 115 25.04 -10.14 18.05
CA LYS A 115 24.91 -8.85 17.39
C LYS A 115 26.01 -7.84 17.77
N ASN A 116 26.68 -8.06 18.90
CA ASN A 116 27.65 -7.11 19.47
C ASN A 116 29.11 -7.47 19.17
N THR A 117 29.36 -8.50 18.36
CA THR A 117 30.70 -9.01 18.05
C THR A 117 30.98 -8.97 16.55
N THR A 118 32.26 -8.95 16.19
CA THR A 118 32.68 -8.91 14.79
C THR A 118 32.30 -10.21 14.07
N VAL A 119 31.43 -10.14 13.08
CA VAL A 119 30.96 -11.33 12.34
C VAL A 119 32.14 -12.11 11.72
N PRO A 120 32.29 -13.42 11.99
CA PRO A 120 33.32 -14.26 11.38
C PRO A 120 33.21 -14.29 9.85
N THR A 121 34.33 -14.57 9.18
CA THR A 121 34.34 -14.67 7.71
C THR A 121 33.49 -15.85 7.23
N ILE A 122 32.93 -15.75 6.02
CA ILE A 122 32.18 -16.85 5.40
C ILE A 122 33.03 -18.14 5.34
N ASP A 123 34.33 -18.02 5.09
CA ASP A 123 35.23 -19.17 5.04
C ASP A 123 35.43 -19.84 6.41
N ALA A 124 35.41 -19.06 7.50
CA ALA A 124 35.47 -19.60 8.86
C ALA A 124 34.17 -20.32 9.24
N ILE A 125 33.03 -19.74 8.85
CA ILE A 125 31.70 -20.34 9.04
C ILE A 125 31.59 -21.64 8.24
N ALA A 126 32.01 -21.63 6.97
CA ALA A 126 31.98 -22.79 6.09
C ALA A 126 32.84 -23.93 6.62
N ARG A 127 34.08 -23.64 7.05
CA ARG A 127 34.96 -24.63 7.69
C ARG A 127 34.30 -25.27 8.91
N ARG A 128 33.78 -24.44 9.82
CA ARG A 128 33.12 -24.95 11.03
C ARG A 128 31.88 -25.78 10.73
N TRP A 129 31.10 -25.40 9.72
CA TRP A 129 29.94 -26.17 9.26
C TRP A 129 30.35 -27.54 8.71
N SER A 130 31.42 -27.61 7.90
CA SER A 130 31.95 -28.87 7.39
C SER A 130 32.44 -29.78 8.52
N ASP A 131 33.16 -29.24 9.51
CA ASP A 131 33.64 -30.01 10.66
C ASP A 131 32.49 -30.66 11.45
N LEU A 132 31.40 -29.91 11.66
CA LEU A 132 30.24 -30.38 12.43
C LEU A 132 29.36 -31.36 11.64
N SER A 133 29.24 -31.17 10.33
CA SER A 133 28.35 -31.99 9.51
C SER A 133 28.98 -33.32 9.09
N SER A 134 30.31 -33.42 9.02
CA SER A 134 31.04 -34.62 8.54
C SER A 134 30.50 -35.14 7.19
N SER A 135 29.93 -34.26 6.38
CA SER A 135 29.28 -34.55 5.11
C SER A 135 30.10 -34.00 3.93
N THR A 136 29.93 -34.58 2.75
CA THR A 136 30.48 -34.04 1.48
C THR A 136 29.64 -32.88 0.93
N ASP A 137 28.59 -32.46 1.63
CA ASP A 137 27.77 -31.30 1.29
C ASP A 137 28.63 -30.05 1.08
N ARG A 138 28.27 -29.27 0.07
CA ARG A 138 28.90 -27.97 -0.24
C ARG A 138 27.86 -26.87 -0.11
N PRO A 139 27.49 -26.51 1.12
CA PRO A 139 26.49 -25.47 1.34
C PRO A 139 26.97 -24.11 0.84
N LYS A 140 26.01 -23.29 0.40
CA LYS A 140 26.26 -21.91 0.01
C LYS A 140 25.96 -20.99 1.19
N PHE A 141 26.92 -20.15 1.55
CA PHE A 141 26.77 -19.16 2.60
C PHE A 141 26.63 -17.77 2.01
N LYS A 142 25.71 -16.98 2.56
CA LYS A 142 25.46 -15.60 2.12
C LYS A 142 25.09 -14.75 3.33
N ASN A 143 25.76 -13.61 3.52
CA ASN A 143 25.25 -12.60 4.47
C ASN A 143 23.86 -12.18 4.00
N LEU A 144 22.88 -12.20 4.89
CA LEU A 144 21.50 -12.02 4.50
C LEU A 144 21.21 -10.56 4.10
N SER A 145 21.67 -9.61 4.91
CA SER A 145 21.51 -8.17 4.67
C SER A 145 22.64 -7.37 5.33
N ALA A 146 23.04 -6.25 4.71
CA ALA A 146 23.94 -5.27 5.32
C ALA A 146 23.39 -4.72 6.64
N GLN A 147 22.05 -4.65 6.76
CA GLN A 147 21.36 -4.14 7.95
C GLN A 147 21.32 -5.16 9.10
N PHE A 148 21.58 -6.43 8.82
CA PHE A 148 21.57 -7.55 9.77
C PHE A 148 22.78 -8.46 9.51
N PRO A 149 24.02 -7.95 9.65
CA PRO A 149 25.22 -8.66 9.21
C PRO A 149 25.50 -9.93 10.04
N ASN A 150 24.94 -10.03 11.25
CA ASN A 150 25.04 -11.17 12.14
C ASN A 150 24.11 -12.34 11.75
N ILE A 151 23.32 -12.20 10.67
CA ILE A 151 22.43 -13.25 10.16
C ILE A 151 22.96 -13.75 8.82
N ILE A 152 23.29 -15.03 8.77
CA ILE A 152 23.92 -15.68 7.62
C ILE A 152 22.94 -16.71 7.06
N GLN A 153 22.54 -16.55 5.81
CA GLN A 153 21.78 -17.54 5.08
C GLN A 153 22.72 -18.68 4.66
N VAL A 154 22.27 -19.91 4.87
CA VAL A 154 22.95 -21.14 4.48
C VAL A 154 22.00 -21.98 3.65
N THR A 155 22.40 -22.29 2.43
CA THR A 155 21.67 -23.20 1.55
C THR A 155 22.40 -24.52 1.51
N SER A 156 21.80 -25.56 2.07
CA SER A 156 22.32 -26.93 2.11
C SER A 156 21.60 -27.83 1.12
N PHE A 157 22.32 -28.85 0.64
CA PHE A 157 21.83 -29.79 -0.38
C PHE A 157 21.86 -31.26 0.10
N SER A 158 22.15 -31.49 1.39
CA SER A 158 22.21 -32.83 2.02
C SER A 158 21.39 -32.87 3.31
N ILE A 159 20.51 -33.87 3.42
CA ILE A 159 19.71 -34.11 4.63
C ILE A 159 20.62 -34.47 5.79
N GLU A 160 21.64 -35.30 5.56
CA GLU A 160 22.61 -35.76 6.56
C GLU A 160 23.36 -34.59 7.18
N ALA A 161 23.81 -33.64 6.35
CA ALA A 161 24.51 -32.45 6.81
C ALA A 161 23.64 -31.59 7.71
N ILE A 162 22.38 -31.37 7.31
CA ILE A 162 21.42 -30.55 8.06
C ILE A 162 21.04 -31.26 9.37
N GLN A 163 20.80 -32.58 9.34
CA GLN A 163 20.52 -33.36 10.55
C GLN A 163 21.67 -33.29 11.56
N ALA A 164 22.92 -33.39 11.09
CA ALA A 164 24.10 -33.28 11.94
C ALA A 164 24.17 -31.89 12.62
N ILE A 165 23.99 -30.82 11.87
CA ILE A 165 24.01 -29.45 12.41
C ILE A 165 22.85 -29.19 13.38
N THR A 166 21.65 -29.67 13.03
CA THR A 166 20.45 -29.50 13.88
C THR A 166 20.61 -30.21 15.22
N LYS A 167 21.36 -31.32 15.29
CA LYS A 167 21.67 -32.01 16.56
C LYS A 167 22.52 -31.15 17.51
N PHE A 168 23.39 -30.29 16.99
CA PHE A 168 24.17 -29.37 17.82
C PHE A 168 23.32 -28.20 18.31
N GLY A 169 22.49 -27.62 17.43
CA GLY A 169 21.58 -26.50 17.72
C GLY A 169 22.27 -25.16 17.99
N VAL A 170 23.38 -25.18 18.74
CA VAL A 170 24.26 -24.05 19.04
C VAL A 170 25.71 -24.55 18.98
N PHE A 171 26.61 -23.76 18.40
CA PHE A 171 28.03 -24.07 18.34
C PHE A 171 28.89 -22.80 18.36
N GLN A 172 30.19 -22.97 18.56
CA GLN A 172 31.14 -21.85 18.52
C GLN A 172 31.84 -21.75 17.16
N ILE A 173 32.01 -20.51 16.70
CA ILE A 173 32.81 -20.12 15.53
C ILE A 173 33.74 -19.00 15.98
N GLU A 174 35.05 -19.23 15.98
CA GLU A 174 36.06 -18.21 16.35
C GLU A 174 35.74 -17.50 17.69
N GLY A 175 35.25 -18.25 18.69
CA GLY A 175 34.90 -17.73 20.02
C GLY A 175 33.50 -17.11 20.14
N GLN A 176 32.75 -16.97 19.03
CA GLN A 176 31.36 -16.51 19.05
C GLN A 176 30.37 -17.65 19.10
N ILE A 177 29.25 -17.42 19.79
CA ILE A 177 28.12 -18.34 19.84
C ILE A 177 27.30 -18.17 18.56
N ALA A 178 27.10 -19.27 17.84
CA ALA A 178 26.29 -19.36 16.64
C ALA A 178 25.09 -20.27 16.92
N LYS A 179 23.88 -19.78 16.66
CA LYS A 179 22.64 -20.57 16.74
C LYS A 179 22.12 -20.83 15.33
N VAL A 180 21.67 -22.05 15.05
CA VAL A 180 21.10 -22.40 13.75
C VAL A 180 19.60 -22.45 13.82
N TYR A 181 18.96 -21.74 12.90
CA TYR A 181 17.55 -21.83 12.59
C TYR A 181 17.39 -22.57 11.27
N THR A 182 17.03 -23.84 11.36
CA THR A 182 16.73 -24.66 10.19
C THR A 182 15.28 -24.50 9.81
N HIS A 183 14.99 -24.52 8.51
CA HIS A 183 13.61 -24.59 8.00
C HIS A 183 12.71 -23.46 8.54
N VAL A 184 13.22 -22.23 8.40
CA VAL A 184 12.52 -21.00 8.80
C VAL A 184 12.31 -20.12 7.58
N ASP A 185 11.14 -19.49 7.52
CA ASP A 185 10.86 -18.40 6.61
C ASP A 185 11.49 -17.11 7.14
N CYS A 186 12.27 -16.46 6.27
CA CYS A 186 12.74 -15.12 6.52
C CYS A 186 11.76 -14.13 5.91
N SER A 187 11.31 -13.18 6.71
CA SER A 187 10.49 -12.06 6.26
C SER A 187 11.06 -10.76 6.77
N TYR A 188 10.99 -9.74 5.94
CA TYR A 188 11.33 -8.39 6.35
C TYR A 188 10.06 -7.58 6.57
N LEU A 189 10.01 -6.90 7.71
CA LEU A 189 9.09 -5.80 7.92
C LEU A 189 9.87 -4.52 7.66
N GLU A 190 9.52 -3.86 6.57
CA GLU A 190 10.00 -2.53 6.29
C GLU A 190 9.11 -1.51 7.00
N GLU A 191 9.62 -0.29 7.18
CA GLU A 191 8.76 0.84 7.47
C GLU A 191 8.06 0.77 8.84
N LEU A 192 8.74 0.26 9.86
CA LEU A 192 8.12 0.09 11.17
C LEU A 192 8.01 1.41 11.93
N PRO A 193 6.86 1.66 12.60
CA PRO A 193 6.60 2.92 13.27
C PRO A 193 7.55 3.16 14.43
N HIS A 194 8.11 4.37 14.51
CA HIS A 194 8.94 4.83 15.64
C HIS A 194 8.16 5.49 16.79
N LEU A 195 6.86 5.76 16.58
CA LEU A 195 6.07 6.59 17.47
C LEU A 195 5.81 5.92 18.82
N GLN A 196 5.61 6.77 19.84
CA GLN A 196 5.46 6.30 21.20
C GLN A 196 4.24 5.38 21.38
N PRO A 197 4.41 4.29 22.14
CA PRO A 197 5.64 3.99 22.87
C PRO A 197 6.67 3.30 21.93
N LYS A 198 7.98 3.54 22.14
CA LYS A 198 9.09 3.08 21.28
C LYS A 198 8.90 1.61 20.86
N LEU A 199 8.95 1.32 19.56
CA LEU A 199 8.87 -0.04 19.07
C LEU A 199 10.18 -0.78 19.37
N ASP A 200 10.06 -2.02 19.86
CA ASP A 200 11.18 -2.90 20.13
C ASP A 200 10.84 -4.33 19.67
N GLU A 201 11.82 -5.23 19.69
CA GLU A 201 11.64 -6.64 19.31
C GLU A 201 10.49 -7.30 20.09
N ASN A 202 10.29 -6.92 21.36
CA ASN A 202 9.24 -7.46 22.23
C ASN A 202 7.84 -7.08 21.74
N ARG A 203 7.67 -5.82 21.36
CA ARG A 203 6.39 -5.30 20.90
C ARG A 203 6.05 -5.87 19.54
N ILE A 204 7.03 -5.90 18.62
CA ILE A 204 6.87 -6.57 17.33
C ILE A 204 6.45 -8.03 17.54
N PHE A 205 7.10 -8.74 18.47
CA PHE A 205 6.69 -10.08 18.87
C PHE A 205 5.26 -10.14 19.39
N CYS A 206 4.86 -9.26 20.31
CA CYS A 206 3.51 -9.22 20.86
C CYS A 206 2.43 -8.97 19.80
N PHE A 207 2.69 -8.09 18.82
CA PHE A 207 1.77 -7.85 17.71
C PHE A 207 1.58 -9.09 16.84
N ILE A 208 2.68 -9.79 16.53
CA ILE A 208 2.66 -11.04 15.77
C ILE A 208 1.93 -12.12 16.56
N ALA A 209 2.29 -12.32 17.83
CA ALA A 209 1.73 -13.33 18.71
C ALA A 209 0.22 -13.15 18.91
N THR A 210 -0.24 -11.91 19.00
CA THR A 210 -1.68 -11.58 19.08
C THR A 210 -2.41 -11.98 17.81
N GLN A 211 -1.86 -11.67 16.63
CA GLN A 211 -2.47 -12.01 15.33
C GLN A 211 -2.42 -13.51 15.02
N LEU A 212 -1.41 -14.21 15.53
CA LEU A 212 -1.28 -15.66 15.44
C LEU A 212 -2.15 -16.39 16.48
N ASN A 213 -2.86 -15.69 17.37
CA ASN A 213 -3.61 -16.26 18.49
C ASN A 213 -2.75 -17.17 19.39
N MET A 214 -1.48 -16.83 19.58
CA MET A 214 -0.59 -17.57 20.47
C MET A 214 -1.07 -17.45 21.93
N ASN A 215 -0.94 -18.52 22.72
CA ASN A 215 -1.37 -18.56 24.13
C ASN A 215 -0.48 -17.69 25.05
N GLU A 216 -0.93 -17.36 26.26
CA GLU A 216 -0.18 -16.50 27.20
C GLU A 216 1.22 -17.04 27.52
N ARG A 217 1.37 -18.36 27.63
CA ARG A 217 2.68 -19.02 27.83
C ARG A 217 3.66 -18.74 26.68
N ALA A 218 3.17 -18.67 25.45
CA ALA A 218 3.94 -18.36 24.26
C ALA A 218 4.13 -16.84 24.03
N ARG A 219 3.28 -15.98 24.62
CA ARG A 219 3.40 -14.51 24.57
C ARG A 219 4.47 -13.94 25.52
N MET A 220 4.81 -14.64 26.60
CA MET A 220 5.64 -14.12 27.70
C MET A 220 7.14 -14.45 27.61
N ASP A 221 7.62 -15.13 26.58
CA ASP A 221 8.93 -15.81 26.64
C ASP A 221 10.10 -15.01 26.01
N LYS A 222 10.31 -13.76 26.43
CA LYS A 222 11.65 -13.11 26.30
C LYS A 222 12.41 -13.13 27.62
N ASP A 223 11.72 -12.92 28.75
CA ASP A 223 12.36 -13.01 30.06
C ASP A 223 12.69 -14.46 30.46
N LEU A 224 11.89 -15.44 30.02
CA LEU A 224 12.19 -16.86 30.21
C LEU A 224 13.30 -17.33 29.24
N CYS A 225 13.33 -16.87 27.98
CA CYS A 225 14.44 -17.09 27.05
C CYS A 225 15.75 -16.38 27.46
N GLN A 226 15.70 -15.16 28.00
CA GLN A 226 16.87 -14.42 28.49
C GLN A 226 17.37 -15.02 29.80
N LYS A 227 16.47 -15.43 30.71
CA LYS A 227 16.83 -16.15 31.93
C LYS A 227 17.40 -17.52 31.63
N GLN A 228 16.81 -18.26 30.69
CA GLN A 228 17.34 -19.54 30.22
C GLN A 228 18.67 -19.37 29.48
N ALA A 229 18.89 -18.31 28.69
CA ALA A 229 20.18 -18.03 28.05
C ALA A 229 21.28 -17.63 29.06
N ASN A 230 20.92 -16.92 30.12
CA ASN A 230 21.83 -16.60 31.22
C ASN A 230 22.14 -17.83 32.09
N ASP A 231 21.14 -18.68 32.37
CA ASP A 231 21.29 -19.99 33.01
C ASP A 231 22.12 -20.95 32.13
N LEU A 232 21.97 -20.86 30.80
CA LEU A 232 22.74 -21.60 29.79
C LEU A 232 24.21 -21.20 29.80
N LEU A 233 24.52 -19.91 29.95
CA LEU A 233 25.89 -19.41 29.98
C LEU A 233 26.65 -19.88 31.23
N GLN A 234 25.95 -20.09 32.36
CA GLN A 234 26.48 -20.73 33.55
C GLN A 234 26.57 -22.27 33.45
N GLN A 235 25.63 -22.92 32.74
CA GLN A 235 25.63 -24.38 32.54
C GLN A 235 26.62 -24.86 31.46
N ILE A 236 26.90 -24.06 30.43
CA ILE A 236 27.88 -24.35 29.36
C ILE A 236 29.32 -24.45 29.90
N GLN A 237 29.60 -23.87 31.07
CA GLN A 237 30.89 -24.00 31.75
C GLN A 237 31.10 -25.40 32.38
N SER A 238 30.09 -26.28 32.43
CA SER A 238 30.21 -27.62 33.00
C SER A 238 29.52 -28.71 32.14
N LEU A 239 30.24 -29.20 31.14
CA LEU A 239 30.21 -30.56 30.55
C LEU A 239 28.97 -31.13 29.81
N HIS A 240 29.29 -31.72 28.65
CA HIS A 240 28.78 -32.94 27.97
C HIS A 240 27.31 -33.42 28.14
N GLN A 241 26.60 -33.39 26.99
CA GLN A 241 25.36 -34.10 26.61
C GLN A 241 23.98 -33.53 27.04
N PRO A 242 22.90 -33.78 26.26
CA PRO A 242 22.19 -32.73 25.53
C PRO A 242 20.91 -32.22 26.21
N MET A 243 20.65 -30.93 26.03
CA MET A 243 19.49 -30.23 26.56
C MET A 243 18.23 -30.44 25.72
N LYS A 244 17.10 -30.64 26.43
CA LYS A 244 15.74 -30.64 25.89
C LYS A 244 15.38 -29.26 25.30
N GLU A 245 15.17 -29.25 23.98
CA GLU A 245 14.34 -28.36 23.15
C GLU A 245 13.89 -27.02 23.76
N LEU A 246 14.67 -25.96 23.56
CA LEU A 246 14.17 -24.58 23.59
C LEU A 246 13.51 -24.25 22.24
N LYS A 247 12.18 -24.38 22.17
CA LYS A 247 11.36 -24.08 20.98
C LYS A 247 11.07 -22.58 20.85
N SER A 248 12.04 -21.76 20.44
CA SER A 248 11.72 -20.41 19.94
C SER A 248 11.32 -20.51 18.45
N GLN A 249 10.04 -20.66 18.17
CA GLN A 249 9.49 -20.78 16.80
C GLN A 249 9.61 -19.47 15.99
N VAL A 250 10.01 -18.36 16.62
CA VAL A 250 10.21 -17.05 15.99
C VAL A 250 11.46 -16.38 16.56
N TYR A 251 12.26 -15.77 15.70
CA TYR A 251 13.30 -14.82 16.05
C TYR A 251 13.00 -13.48 15.38
N ILE A 252 13.22 -12.38 16.11
CA ILE A 252 12.99 -11.02 15.64
C ILE A 252 14.22 -10.20 15.99
N GLN A 253 14.73 -9.46 15.01
CA GLN A 253 15.74 -8.43 15.24
C GLN A 253 15.26 -7.13 14.60
N TYR A 254 15.21 -6.08 15.41
CA TYR A 254 14.78 -4.75 14.99
C TYR A 254 15.98 -3.83 14.85
N ASN A 255 16.11 -3.19 13.69
CA ASN A 255 17.09 -2.14 13.47
C ASN A 255 16.42 -0.78 13.69
N GLU A 256 16.71 -0.16 14.84
CA GLU A 256 16.12 1.14 15.21
C GLU A 256 16.54 2.27 14.25
N GLN A 257 17.70 2.16 13.58
CA GLN A 257 18.21 3.22 12.69
C GLN A 257 17.53 3.20 11.32
N SER A 258 17.22 2.00 10.80
CA SER A 258 16.59 1.83 9.49
C SER A 258 15.09 1.52 9.57
N SER A 259 14.52 1.49 10.77
CA SER A 259 13.08 1.20 10.98
C SER A 259 12.64 -0.16 10.44
N ASN A 260 13.57 -1.09 10.25
CA ASN A 260 13.27 -2.38 9.66
C ASN A 260 13.40 -3.48 10.70
N ALA A 261 12.55 -4.49 10.64
CA ALA A 261 12.75 -5.72 11.39
C ALA A 261 12.92 -6.89 10.44
N ILE A 262 13.79 -7.81 10.84
CA ILE A 262 13.89 -9.12 10.23
C ILE A 262 13.28 -10.15 11.16
N ILE A 263 12.53 -11.07 10.58
CA ILE A 263 11.82 -12.11 11.30
C ILE A 263 12.21 -13.44 10.67
N LEU A 264 12.77 -14.33 11.49
CA LEU A 264 12.97 -15.72 11.13
C LEU A 264 11.89 -16.53 11.85
N ALA A 265 10.94 -17.07 11.12
CA ALA A 265 9.82 -17.82 11.68
C ALA A 265 9.87 -19.26 11.21
N SER A 266 9.72 -20.20 12.13
CA SER A 266 9.59 -21.60 11.81
C SER A 266 8.35 -21.84 10.96
N ASN A 267 8.49 -22.68 9.93
CA ASN A 267 7.39 -23.02 9.03
C ASN A 267 6.18 -23.68 9.74
N CYS A 268 6.33 -24.20 10.97
CA CYS A 268 5.16 -24.60 11.79
C CYS A 268 4.18 -23.45 12.07
N LEU A 269 4.58 -22.20 11.83
CA LEU A 269 3.68 -21.04 11.80
C LEU A 269 3.14 -20.81 10.40
N HIS A 270 2.48 -21.80 9.78
CA HIS A 270 1.90 -21.65 8.43
C HIS A 270 0.99 -20.41 8.28
N LYS A 271 0.32 -20.02 9.37
CA LYS A 271 -0.44 -18.77 9.45
C LYS A 271 0.45 -17.54 9.24
N TRP A 272 1.65 -17.52 9.81
CA TRP A 272 2.67 -16.50 9.53
C TRP A 272 3.05 -16.52 8.05
N VAL A 273 3.40 -17.67 7.47
CA VAL A 273 3.82 -17.78 6.06
C VAL A 273 2.75 -17.20 5.11
N SER A 274 1.48 -17.46 5.41
CA SER A 274 0.35 -16.95 4.63
C SER A 274 0.05 -15.45 4.81
N MET A 275 0.53 -14.83 5.89
CA MET A 275 0.29 -13.40 6.17
C MET A 275 1.12 -12.53 5.23
N LYS A 276 0.46 -11.66 4.46
CA LYS A 276 1.11 -10.62 3.65
C LYS A 276 1.51 -9.38 4.45
N PHE A 277 0.91 -9.19 5.63
CA PHE A 277 1.10 -8.02 6.48
C PHE A 277 0.88 -8.36 7.96
N VAL A 278 1.31 -7.44 8.84
CA VAL A 278 1.15 -7.48 10.30
C VAL A 278 0.52 -6.18 10.77
N ASN A 279 -0.49 -6.24 11.62
CA ASN A 279 -1.05 -5.06 12.29
C ASN A 279 -0.22 -4.69 13.53
N ILE A 280 0.45 -3.54 13.50
CA ILE A 280 1.23 -2.97 14.61
C ILE A 280 0.57 -1.65 14.99
N ASN A 281 0.03 -1.55 16.20
CA ASN A 281 -0.67 -0.34 16.69
C ASN A 281 -1.77 0.21 15.74
N GLY A 282 -2.50 -0.66 15.03
CA GLY A 282 -3.55 -0.25 14.10
C GLY A 282 -3.07 -0.01 12.66
N GLN A 283 -1.77 -0.11 12.39
CA GLN A 283 -1.18 0.06 11.06
C GLN A 283 -0.80 -1.28 10.43
N LEU A 284 -1.13 -1.46 9.13
CA LEU A 284 -0.74 -2.64 8.36
C LEU A 284 0.69 -2.46 7.84
N ILE A 285 1.59 -3.33 8.29
CA ILE A 285 3.00 -3.39 7.86
C ILE A 285 3.19 -4.59 6.95
N PHE A 286 3.62 -4.37 5.70
CA PHE A 286 3.76 -5.42 4.71
C PHE A 286 5.07 -6.18 4.85
N LYS A 287 5.04 -7.47 4.47
CA LYS A 287 6.24 -8.27 4.31
C LYS A 287 6.86 -8.01 2.95
N THR A 288 8.17 -7.77 2.92
CA THR A 288 8.89 -7.55 1.67
C THR A 288 9.99 -8.59 1.48
N ALA A 289 10.37 -8.80 0.23
CA ALA A 289 11.37 -9.80 -0.14
C ALA A 289 12.79 -9.22 -0.33
N ASN A 290 12.94 -7.91 -0.57
CA ASN A 290 14.21 -7.34 -1.08
C ASN A 290 14.58 -5.96 -0.50
N ILE A 291 15.04 -5.93 0.76
CA ILE A 291 15.73 -4.75 1.33
C ILE A 291 17.20 -4.68 0.89
N SER A 292 17.82 -5.84 0.60
CA SER A 292 19.27 -6.00 0.74
C SER A 292 20.15 -5.38 -0.35
N THR A 293 19.61 -4.72 -1.39
CA THR A 293 20.41 -4.24 -2.53
C THR A 293 19.99 -2.90 -3.15
N LYS A 294 19.12 -2.12 -2.49
CA LYS A 294 18.69 -0.80 -3.00
C LYS A 294 19.38 0.35 -2.28
N LEU A 295 19.87 1.32 -3.03
CA LEU A 295 20.54 2.53 -2.52
C LEU A 295 19.74 3.78 -2.89
N ILE A 296 19.76 4.77 -2.02
CA ILE A 296 19.32 6.14 -2.32
C ILE A 296 20.56 7.04 -2.44
N ILE A 297 20.62 7.77 -3.55
CA ILE A 297 21.67 8.75 -3.88
C ILE A 297 21.03 10.14 -3.75
N LYS A 298 21.49 10.92 -2.77
CA LYS A 298 20.89 12.23 -2.44
C LYS A 298 21.54 13.39 -3.19
N SER A 299 20.80 14.51 -3.28
CA SER A 299 21.26 15.82 -3.78
C SER A 299 21.53 15.86 -5.28
N ILE A 300 20.61 15.31 -6.08
CA ILE A 300 20.68 15.32 -7.53
C ILE A 300 19.89 16.52 -8.06
N PRO A 301 20.55 17.51 -8.68
CA PRO A 301 19.86 18.67 -9.26
C PRO A 301 18.90 18.27 -10.39
N PRO A 302 17.88 19.10 -10.68
CA PRO A 302 17.07 18.98 -11.89
C PRO A 302 17.97 18.93 -13.14
N ASP A 303 17.64 18.07 -14.10
CA ASP A 303 18.35 17.87 -15.37
C ASP A 303 19.81 17.37 -15.27
N PHE A 304 20.24 16.90 -14.09
CA PHE A 304 21.57 16.32 -13.93
C PHE A 304 21.72 15.01 -14.74
N PRO A 305 22.79 14.84 -15.54
CA PRO A 305 22.97 13.66 -16.38
C PRO A 305 23.27 12.40 -15.54
N LEU A 306 22.25 11.56 -15.33
CA LEU A 306 22.32 10.36 -14.50
C LEU A 306 23.39 9.34 -14.93
N ARG A 307 23.80 9.33 -16.21
CA ARG A 307 24.91 8.50 -16.69
C ARG A 307 26.20 8.76 -15.92
N LEU A 308 26.46 10.00 -15.48
CA LEU A 308 27.63 10.30 -14.66
C LEU A 308 27.60 9.59 -13.29
N ILE A 309 26.41 9.26 -12.80
CA ILE A 309 26.22 8.45 -11.59
C ILE A 309 26.32 6.96 -11.93
N PHE A 310 25.62 6.50 -12.97
CA PHE A 310 25.60 5.09 -13.35
C PHE A 310 26.97 4.54 -13.76
N ASP A 311 27.72 5.34 -14.51
CA ASP A 311 29.09 5.03 -14.96
C ASP A 311 30.14 5.30 -13.88
N HIS A 312 29.74 5.85 -12.72
CA HIS A 312 30.69 6.19 -11.67
C HIS A 312 31.40 4.94 -11.17
N SER A 313 32.72 5.04 -11.02
CA SER A 313 33.60 3.93 -10.66
C SER A 313 33.19 3.20 -9.38
N VAL A 314 32.54 3.91 -8.45
CA VAL A 314 32.02 3.35 -7.18
C VAL A 314 31.02 2.20 -7.41
N PHE A 315 30.24 2.24 -8.51
CA PHE A 315 29.23 1.24 -8.80
C PHE A 315 29.71 0.14 -9.74
N ARG A 316 30.89 0.27 -10.36
CA ARG A 316 31.48 -0.74 -11.29
C ARG A 316 30.47 -1.34 -12.29
N LYS A 317 29.54 -0.54 -12.82
CA LYS A 317 28.46 -0.97 -13.74
C LYS A 317 27.49 -2.03 -13.17
N SER A 318 27.35 -2.07 -11.85
CA SER A 318 26.41 -2.98 -11.15
C SER A 318 25.03 -2.35 -10.92
N ILE A 319 24.87 -1.06 -11.21
CA ILE A 319 23.55 -0.45 -11.26
C ILE A 319 22.78 -1.07 -12.42
N ARG A 320 21.58 -1.55 -12.12
CA ARG A 320 20.60 -1.87 -13.16
C ARG A 320 20.10 -0.57 -13.78
N GLU A 321 20.68 -0.18 -14.91
CA GLU A 321 20.28 1.04 -15.64
C GLU A 321 18.83 0.99 -16.13
N ASP A 322 18.23 -0.20 -16.20
CA ASP A 322 16.82 -0.46 -16.49
C ASP A 322 15.91 -0.41 -15.25
N VAL A 323 16.47 -0.33 -14.04
CA VAL A 323 15.74 -0.38 -12.76
C VAL A 323 16.24 0.73 -11.81
N TYR A 324 15.90 1.98 -12.12
CA TYR A 324 16.10 3.12 -11.22
C TYR A 324 14.85 3.99 -11.11
N LYS A 325 14.76 4.76 -10.03
CA LYS A 325 13.65 5.70 -9.80
C LYS A 325 14.16 7.04 -9.29
N LEU A 326 13.75 8.14 -9.91
CA LEU A 326 14.02 9.50 -9.43
C LEU A 326 12.84 9.99 -8.58
N ILE A 327 13.13 10.44 -7.37
CA ILE A 327 12.17 10.86 -6.34
C ILE A 327 12.60 12.25 -5.85
N GLY A 328 12.10 13.31 -6.50
CA GLY A 328 12.62 14.66 -6.24
C GLY A 328 14.11 14.75 -6.56
N GLU A 329 14.92 15.20 -5.61
CA GLU A 329 16.39 15.28 -5.73
C GLU A 329 17.11 13.99 -5.29
N HIS A 330 16.42 12.86 -5.28
CA HIS A 330 16.94 11.57 -4.83
C HIS A 330 16.81 10.52 -5.92
N LEU A 331 17.87 9.76 -6.17
CA LEU A 331 17.89 8.66 -7.12
C LEU A 331 17.98 7.35 -6.36
N VAL A 332 17.00 6.49 -6.56
CA VAL A 332 16.97 5.13 -6.04
C VAL A 332 17.48 4.20 -7.12
N VAL A 333 18.53 3.43 -6.81
CA VAL A 333 19.13 2.46 -7.73
C VAL A 333 19.15 1.08 -7.11
N GLU A 334 18.91 0.08 -7.95
CA GLU A 334 19.12 -1.32 -7.58
C GLU A 334 20.52 -1.77 -8.00
N ILE A 335 21.24 -2.36 -7.05
CA ILE A 335 22.57 -2.91 -7.27
C ILE A 335 22.44 -4.43 -7.47
N ASN A 336 22.83 -4.93 -8.64
CA ASN A 336 22.77 -6.36 -8.96
C ASN A 336 23.87 -7.19 -8.26
N ASP A 337 24.89 -6.52 -7.73
CA ASP A 337 26.03 -7.12 -7.06
C ASP A 337 26.06 -6.71 -5.58
N LYS A 338 25.88 -7.69 -4.71
CA LYS A 338 25.83 -7.49 -3.26
C LYS A 338 27.15 -6.98 -2.66
N LEU A 339 28.31 -7.34 -3.23
CA LEU A 339 29.60 -6.82 -2.74
C LEU A 339 29.77 -5.35 -3.11
N ILE A 340 29.31 -4.96 -4.29
CA ILE A 340 29.32 -3.55 -4.71
C ILE A 340 28.35 -2.74 -3.87
N TYR A 341 27.15 -3.27 -3.57
CA TYR A 341 26.21 -2.63 -2.65
C TYR A 341 26.85 -2.28 -1.30
N GLU A 342 27.51 -3.25 -0.66
CA GLU A 342 28.20 -3.06 0.62
C GLU A 342 29.38 -2.07 0.51
N GLN A 343 30.09 -2.06 -0.63
CA GLN A 343 31.16 -1.09 -0.89
C GLN A 343 30.59 0.33 -1.04
N CYS A 344 29.49 0.50 -1.76
CA CYS A 344 28.80 1.76 -1.92
C CYS A 344 28.35 2.32 -0.56
N LEU A 345 27.82 1.48 0.32
CA LEU A 345 27.46 1.87 1.69
C LEU A 345 28.68 2.29 2.51
N LYS A 346 29.81 1.58 2.40
CA LYS A 346 31.06 1.94 3.08
C LYS A 346 31.66 3.25 2.58
N VAL A 347 31.57 3.51 1.27
CA VAL A 347 32.01 4.78 0.67
C VAL A 347 31.17 5.93 1.20
N GLY A 348 29.85 5.73 1.32
CA GLY A 348 28.92 6.66 1.97
C GLY A 348 28.65 7.95 1.19
N ALA A 349 29.63 8.50 0.47
CA ALA A 349 29.46 9.58 -0.48
C ALA A 349 30.56 9.59 -1.54
N PHE A 350 30.26 10.10 -2.73
CA PHE A 350 31.21 10.22 -3.84
C PHE A 350 31.09 11.58 -4.54
N GLU A 351 32.21 12.05 -5.10
CA GLU A 351 32.27 13.28 -5.89
C GLU A 351 31.94 12.98 -7.36
N VAL A 352 31.04 13.76 -7.95
CA VAL A 352 30.76 13.73 -9.40
C VAL A 352 30.99 15.12 -9.96
N ILE A 353 31.67 15.21 -11.10
CA ILE A 353 32.03 16.47 -11.76
C ILE A 353 31.30 16.57 -13.10
N ASN A 354 30.60 17.67 -13.33
CA ASN A 354 29.98 18.00 -14.62
C ASN A 354 30.26 19.46 -14.98
N ASN A 355 30.87 19.74 -16.15
CA ASN A 355 31.14 21.10 -16.64
C ASN A 355 31.81 22.06 -15.64
N SER A 356 32.72 21.54 -14.79
CA SER A 356 33.42 22.26 -13.70
C SER A 356 32.64 22.42 -12.38
N ASP A 357 31.36 22.02 -12.33
CA ASP A 357 30.59 21.93 -11.09
C ASP A 357 30.87 20.62 -10.38
N ARG A 358 31.20 20.71 -9.08
CA ARG A 358 31.49 19.56 -8.21
C ARG A 358 30.28 19.29 -7.31
N LEU A 359 29.77 18.07 -7.36
CA LEU A 359 28.65 17.61 -6.53
C LEU A 359 29.10 16.45 -5.65
N MET A 360 28.87 16.56 -4.34
CA MET A 360 29.05 15.46 -3.40
C MET A 360 27.73 14.73 -3.20
N LEU A 361 27.62 13.52 -3.75
CA LEU A 361 26.41 12.71 -3.68
C LEU A 361 26.53 11.71 -2.53
N ARG A 362 25.55 11.70 -1.63
CA ARG A 362 25.51 10.76 -0.49
C ARG A 362 24.80 9.48 -0.88
N ILE A 363 25.41 8.34 -0.56
CA ILE A 363 24.86 7.00 -0.70
C ILE A 363 24.34 6.55 0.65
N LEU A 364 23.07 6.15 0.68
CA LEU A 364 22.43 5.55 1.85
C LEU A 364 21.65 4.30 1.42
N PRO A 365 21.34 3.37 2.35
CA PRO A 365 20.39 2.31 2.05
C PRO A 365 19.02 2.92 1.71
N PHE A 366 18.33 2.36 0.73
CA PHE A 366 16.96 2.75 0.41
C PHE A 366 15.97 2.03 1.33
N THR A 367 14.97 2.78 1.80
CA THR A 367 13.81 2.32 2.58
C THR A 367 12.54 2.67 1.80
N ILE A 368 11.60 1.72 1.66
CA ILE A 368 10.38 1.94 0.85
C ILE A 368 9.55 3.16 1.35
N LEU A 369 9.70 3.56 2.63
CA LEU A 369 9.01 4.73 3.22
C LEU A 369 9.34 6.03 2.49
N ASP A 370 10.52 6.08 1.88
CA ASP A 370 11.07 7.29 1.26
C ASP A 370 10.61 7.46 -0.20
N ASP A 371 9.73 6.57 -0.71
CA ASP A 371 9.20 6.63 -2.07
C ASP A 371 7.70 6.90 -2.18
N PRO A 372 7.31 8.19 -2.26
CA PRO A 372 5.92 8.58 -2.35
C PRO A 372 5.13 7.98 -3.51
N ASP A 373 5.69 7.78 -4.72
CA ASP A 373 4.83 7.31 -5.83
C ASP A 373 4.52 5.81 -5.76
N ASN A 374 5.27 5.04 -4.97
CA ASN A 374 5.01 3.62 -4.76
C ASN A 374 4.31 3.33 -3.44
N SER A 375 4.30 4.29 -2.51
CA SER A 375 3.73 4.13 -1.18
C SER A 375 2.33 4.73 -1.09
N GLU A 376 1.46 4.02 -0.38
CA GLU A 376 0.14 4.52 -0.02
C GLU A 376 0.22 5.52 1.12
N ILE A 377 -0.66 6.51 1.10
CA ILE A 377 -0.80 7.46 2.20
C ILE A 377 -1.22 6.72 3.47
N ASN A 378 -0.45 6.91 4.54
CA ASN A 378 -0.61 6.18 5.78
C ASN A 378 -0.29 7.04 7.01
N ILE A 379 -0.38 6.43 8.20
CA ILE A 379 -0.19 7.15 9.47
C ILE A 379 1.25 7.65 9.63
N GLU A 380 2.25 7.01 9.03
CA GLU A 380 3.64 7.43 9.14
C GLU A 380 4.01 8.47 8.08
N ASN A 381 3.64 8.27 6.83
CA ASN A 381 4.07 9.19 5.79
C ASN A 381 3.20 10.45 5.69
N TRP A 382 2.07 10.50 6.41
CA TRP A 382 1.21 11.67 6.39
C TRP A 382 0.45 11.99 7.68
N TYR A 383 -0.43 11.12 8.17
CA TYR A 383 -1.40 11.51 9.22
C TYR A 383 -0.76 11.77 10.60
N GLY A 384 0.29 11.03 10.94
CA GLY A 384 1.01 11.07 12.21
C GLY A 384 2.36 11.78 12.16
N THR A 385 2.72 12.40 11.02
CA THR A 385 3.99 13.13 10.87
C THR A 385 3.79 14.61 10.62
N ARG A 386 4.24 15.14 9.48
CA ARG A 386 4.34 16.58 9.24
C ARG A 386 2.98 17.26 9.28
N MET A 387 1.89 16.56 8.97
CA MET A 387 0.58 17.19 8.89
C MET A 387 0.02 17.62 10.25
N GLN A 388 0.45 17.02 11.37
CA GLN A 388 0.14 17.54 12.72
C GLN A 388 0.77 18.92 12.98
N ASN A 389 1.91 19.20 12.32
CA ASN A 389 2.61 20.48 12.44
C ASN A 389 2.04 21.56 11.52
N HIS A 390 1.23 21.17 10.52
CA HIS A 390 0.60 22.10 9.59
C HIS A 390 -0.81 22.40 10.08
N LYS A 391 -1.13 23.69 10.21
CA LYS A 391 -2.52 24.08 10.50
C LYS A 391 -3.41 23.63 9.33
N PRO A 392 -4.74 23.48 9.53
CA PRO A 392 -5.68 23.10 8.47
C PRO A 392 -5.71 24.01 7.24
N ASP A 393 -4.85 25.01 7.09
CA ASP A 393 -4.91 25.92 5.95
C ASP A 393 -3.95 25.49 4.84
N ILE A 394 -4.49 25.19 3.65
CA ILE A 394 -3.72 24.76 2.49
C ILE A 394 -2.77 25.83 1.94
N THR A 395 -2.95 27.10 2.29
CA THR A 395 -2.06 28.20 1.87
C THR A 395 -0.61 28.05 2.32
N GLN A 396 -0.31 27.02 3.12
CA GLN A 396 1.01 26.73 3.67
C GLN A 396 1.73 25.56 2.99
N PHE A 397 1.12 24.86 2.02
CA PHE A 397 1.71 23.65 1.44
C PHE A 397 2.47 23.93 0.14
N ASP A 398 3.73 23.51 0.10
CA ASP A 398 4.58 23.51 -1.10
C ASP A 398 3.99 22.58 -2.17
N SER A 399 3.87 23.03 -3.42
CA SER A 399 3.39 22.22 -4.55
C SER A 399 4.24 20.97 -4.80
N ARG A 400 5.49 20.93 -4.31
CA ARG A 400 6.41 19.79 -4.35
C ARG A 400 6.25 18.83 -3.18
N HIS A 401 5.28 19.05 -2.29
CA HIS A 401 5.09 18.20 -1.12
C HIS A 401 4.84 16.73 -1.55
N PRO A 402 5.52 15.75 -0.93
CA PRO A 402 5.30 14.32 -1.16
C PRO A 402 3.85 13.82 -1.16
N ILE A 403 2.90 14.57 -0.58
CA ILE A 403 1.51 14.17 -0.50
C ILE A 403 0.83 14.12 -1.87
N PHE A 404 1.33 14.90 -2.83
CA PHE A 404 0.83 14.87 -4.20
C PHE A 404 1.31 13.64 -4.97
N ARG A 405 2.10 12.77 -4.34
CA ARG A 405 2.69 11.59 -4.95
C ARG A 405 2.18 10.28 -4.30
N TYR A 406 1.84 10.31 -3.01
CA TYR A 406 1.28 9.15 -2.32
C TYR A 406 -0.01 8.62 -2.95
N LYS A 407 -0.11 7.30 -3.07
CA LYS A 407 -1.34 6.62 -3.51
C LYS A 407 -2.43 6.73 -2.46
N TRP A 408 -3.68 6.90 -2.91
CA TRP A 408 -4.81 6.98 -1.98
C TRP A 408 -5.09 5.61 -1.34
N ASN A 409 -5.13 5.54 -0.01
CA ASN A 409 -5.59 4.37 0.74
C ASN A 409 -6.90 4.70 1.46
N SER A 410 -8.01 4.41 0.79
CA SER A 410 -9.35 4.70 1.32
C SER A 410 -9.69 3.88 2.56
N LYS A 411 -9.19 2.64 2.64
CA LYS A 411 -9.49 1.73 3.76
C LYS A 411 -8.85 2.23 5.04
N LEU A 412 -7.54 2.53 5.00
CA LEU A 412 -6.81 3.04 6.15
C LEU A 412 -7.30 4.44 6.57
N TRP A 413 -7.63 5.30 5.61
CA TRP A 413 -8.28 6.58 5.91
C TRP A 413 -9.60 6.37 6.65
N LEU A 414 -10.45 5.45 6.17
CA LEU A 414 -11.76 5.19 6.76
C LEU A 414 -11.64 4.60 8.16
N ASP A 415 -10.70 3.67 8.37
CA ASP A 415 -10.43 3.07 9.67
C ASP A 415 -10.04 4.16 10.70
N GLN A 416 -9.12 5.06 10.33
CA GLN A 416 -8.72 6.19 11.19
C GLN A 416 -9.87 7.18 11.43
N PHE A 417 -10.63 7.52 10.38
CA PHE A 417 -11.74 8.44 10.50
C PHE A 417 -12.84 7.90 11.42
N MET A 418 -13.15 6.61 11.30
CA MET A 418 -14.17 5.93 12.11
C MET A 418 -13.71 5.71 13.56
N GLN A 419 -12.43 5.43 13.79
CA GLN A 419 -11.87 5.36 15.14
C GLN A 419 -12.11 6.67 15.90
N ASN A 420 -11.68 7.80 15.30
CA ASN A 420 -11.83 9.12 15.90
C ASN A 420 -13.31 9.56 16.03
N LYS A 421 -14.21 9.03 15.19
CA LYS A 421 -15.66 9.26 15.31
C LYS A 421 -16.28 8.49 16.47
N LYS A 422 -15.95 7.21 16.64
CA LYS A 422 -16.47 6.35 17.73
C LYS A 422 -16.06 6.86 19.11
N GLU A 423 -14.82 7.32 19.24
CA GLU A 423 -14.31 7.88 20.50
C GLU A 423 -15.10 9.15 20.92
N LEU A 424 -15.53 9.99 19.97
CA LEU A 424 -16.37 11.17 20.25
C LEU A 424 -17.76 10.80 20.84
N GLU A 425 -18.32 9.65 20.43
CA GLU A 425 -19.63 9.17 20.87
C GLU A 425 -19.59 8.57 22.29
N GLN A 426 -18.40 8.22 22.79
CA GLN A 426 -18.18 7.79 24.18
C GLN A 426 -18.06 9.00 25.12
N ARG A 427 -18.34 8.82 26.43
CA ARG A 427 -18.25 9.89 27.44
C ARG A 427 -16.79 10.25 27.76
N ILE A 428 -16.12 10.88 26.80
CA ILE A 428 -14.73 11.33 26.86
C ILE A 428 -14.65 12.81 27.30
N ASP A 429 -13.55 13.22 27.94
CA ASP A 429 -13.27 14.61 28.35
C ASP A 429 -13.12 15.58 27.14
N LYS A 430 -13.33 16.89 27.36
CA LYS A 430 -13.40 17.93 26.34
C LYS A 430 -12.14 18.05 25.48
N ASP A 431 -10.95 17.82 26.05
CA ASP A 431 -9.69 18.01 25.34
C ASP A 431 -9.42 16.87 24.34
N GLU A 432 -9.73 15.63 24.71
CA GLU A 432 -9.68 14.48 23.79
C GLU A 432 -10.69 14.64 22.63
N ARG A 433 -11.90 15.17 22.90
CA ARG A 433 -12.87 15.48 21.83
C ARG A 433 -12.32 16.49 20.82
N ARG A 434 -11.66 17.54 21.30
CA ARG A 434 -11.03 18.55 20.44
C ARG A 434 -9.92 17.96 19.60
N GLN A 435 -9.12 17.06 20.18
CA GLN A 435 -8.05 16.37 19.48
C GLN A 435 -8.60 15.46 18.37
N ASN A 436 -9.64 14.67 18.65
CA ASN A 436 -10.26 13.79 17.67
C ASN A 436 -10.94 14.56 16.53
N ASP A 437 -11.58 15.68 16.84
CA ASP A 437 -12.13 16.58 15.82
C ASP A 437 -11.02 17.23 14.96
N PHE A 438 -9.89 17.60 15.57
CA PHE A 438 -8.72 18.09 14.84
C PHE A 438 -8.19 17.02 13.88
N ILE A 439 -8.01 15.78 14.34
CA ILE A 439 -7.55 14.65 13.51
C ILE A 439 -8.51 14.41 12.35
N ARG A 440 -9.83 14.43 12.58
CA ARG A 440 -10.83 14.26 11.51
C ARG A 440 -10.76 15.36 10.46
N ARG A 441 -10.56 16.62 10.87
CA ARG A 441 -10.35 17.73 9.94
C ARG A 441 -9.08 17.50 9.13
N MET A 442 -8.01 17.09 9.80
CA MET A 442 -6.73 16.75 9.17
C MET A 442 -6.86 15.62 8.13
N LEU A 443 -7.60 14.57 8.45
CA LEU A 443 -7.93 13.50 7.52
C LEU A 443 -8.68 14.04 6.29
N ARG A 444 -9.61 14.97 6.44
CA ARG A 444 -10.31 15.60 5.30
C ARG A 444 -9.44 16.53 4.46
N VAL A 445 -8.52 17.27 5.10
CA VAL A 445 -7.51 18.07 4.37
C VAL A 445 -6.65 17.17 3.47
N THR A 446 -6.30 15.99 3.97
CA THR A 446 -5.56 14.99 3.20
C THR A 446 -6.31 14.54 1.94
N VAL A 447 -7.63 14.30 2.05
CA VAL A 447 -8.46 13.94 0.89
C VAL A 447 -8.38 15.03 -0.17
N MET A 448 -8.58 16.29 0.24
CA MET A 448 -8.51 17.44 -0.68
C MET A 448 -7.14 17.51 -1.37
N LEU A 449 -6.04 17.44 -0.63
CA LEU A 449 -4.69 17.50 -1.21
C LEU A 449 -4.45 16.37 -2.21
N ASN A 450 -4.90 15.15 -1.90
CA ASN A 450 -4.80 14.02 -2.83
C ASN A 450 -5.76 14.17 -4.03
N THR A 451 -6.93 14.78 -3.87
CA THR A 451 -7.83 15.16 -4.99
C THR A 451 -7.14 16.11 -5.95
N MET A 452 -6.43 17.10 -5.44
CA MET A 452 -5.62 18.00 -6.26
C MET A 452 -4.46 17.27 -6.95
N ALA A 453 -3.82 16.32 -6.25
CA ALA A 453 -2.79 15.46 -6.83
C ALA A 453 -3.31 14.67 -8.04
N VAL A 454 -4.47 14.02 -7.89
CA VAL A 454 -5.12 13.25 -8.94
C VAL A 454 -5.44 14.15 -10.15
N MET A 455 -5.90 15.38 -9.91
CA MET A 455 -6.14 16.34 -10.99
C MET A 455 -4.87 16.83 -11.67
N ARG A 456 -3.77 17.04 -10.93
CA ARG A 456 -2.44 17.34 -11.52
C ARG A 456 -1.96 16.23 -12.44
N MET A 457 -2.12 14.98 -12.01
CA MET A 457 -1.66 13.83 -12.77
C MET A 457 -2.62 13.45 -13.90
N ARG A 458 -3.86 13.95 -13.86
CA ARG A 458 -4.98 13.59 -14.76
C ARG A 458 -5.22 12.08 -14.85
N LYS A 459 -4.82 11.34 -13.84
CA LYS A 459 -5.00 9.89 -13.76
C LYS A 459 -4.84 9.41 -12.34
N TYR A 460 -5.31 8.20 -12.10
CA TYR A 460 -5.07 7.48 -10.86
C TYR A 460 -5.06 5.97 -11.11
N ILE A 461 -4.47 5.21 -10.20
CA ILE A 461 -4.38 3.76 -10.28
C ILE A 461 -5.35 3.16 -9.27
N LEU A 462 -6.12 2.18 -9.72
CA LEU A 462 -6.92 1.29 -8.88
C LEU A 462 -6.17 -0.02 -8.72
N GLU A 463 -5.88 -0.40 -7.48
CA GLU A 463 -5.26 -1.68 -7.16
C GLU A 463 -6.32 -2.57 -6.49
N ASP A 464 -6.69 -3.67 -7.16
CA ASP A 464 -7.38 -4.80 -6.54
C ASP A 464 -6.38 -5.97 -6.40
N SER A 465 -6.67 -6.89 -5.51
CA SER A 465 -5.93 -8.10 -5.13
C SER A 465 -5.37 -8.96 -6.28
N ALA A 466 -5.77 -8.73 -7.54
CA ALA A 466 -5.25 -9.39 -8.73
C ALA A 466 -4.89 -8.46 -9.92
N THR A 467 -5.30 -7.18 -9.93
CA THR A 467 -5.16 -6.29 -11.10
C THR A 467 -4.88 -4.84 -10.72
N LYS A 468 -4.01 -4.19 -11.50
CA LYS A 468 -3.79 -2.74 -11.45
C LYS A 468 -4.40 -2.10 -12.70
N THR A 469 -5.34 -1.19 -12.51
CA THR A 469 -6.00 -0.47 -13.61
C THR A 469 -5.71 1.01 -13.48
N GLU A 470 -5.04 1.56 -14.50
CA GLU A 470 -4.90 3.01 -14.62
C GLU A 470 -6.20 3.59 -15.19
N VAL A 471 -6.70 4.66 -14.57
CA VAL A 471 -7.87 5.42 -15.00
C VAL A 471 -7.42 6.83 -15.33
N SER A 472 -7.52 7.20 -16.61
CA SER A 472 -7.30 8.58 -17.07
C SER A 472 -8.54 9.43 -16.79
N ILE A 473 -8.31 10.68 -16.36
CA ILE A 473 -9.33 11.71 -16.21
C ILE A 473 -9.26 12.60 -17.45
N GLU A 474 -10.19 12.36 -18.37
CA GLU A 474 -10.31 13.10 -19.63
C GLU A 474 -11.71 13.71 -19.71
N PRO A 475 -11.93 14.91 -19.14
CA PRO A 475 -13.22 15.57 -19.21
C PRO A 475 -13.61 15.82 -20.67
N PRO A 476 -14.80 15.39 -21.11
CA PRO A 476 -15.24 15.55 -22.51
C PRO A 476 -15.61 17.00 -22.84
N SER A 477 -15.92 17.81 -21.82
CA SER A 477 -16.37 19.20 -21.93
C SER A 477 -15.52 20.12 -21.06
N PRO A 478 -15.38 21.41 -21.42
CA PRO A 478 -14.76 22.40 -20.55
C PRO A 478 -15.58 22.62 -19.27
N LEU A 479 -14.91 23.10 -18.22
CA LEU A 479 -15.57 23.48 -16.97
C LEU A 479 -16.14 24.90 -17.14
N VAL A 480 -17.46 25.01 -17.31
CA VAL A 480 -18.14 26.27 -17.59
C VAL A 480 -18.85 26.77 -16.35
N THR A 481 -18.55 28.01 -15.95
CA THR A 481 -19.09 28.68 -14.76
C THR A 481 -19.90 29.90 -15.20
N ILE A 482 -21.11 30.08 -14.67
CA ILE A 482 -21.99 31.23 -14.96
C ILE A 482 -22.43 31.85 -13.63
N LEU A 483 -22.01 33.09 -13.40
CA LEU A 483 -22.49 33.92 -12.29
C LEU A 483 -23.85 34.52 -12.61
N TYR A 484 -24.81 34.32 -11.70
CA TYR A 484 -26.08 35.02 -11.67
C TYR A 484 -26.10 35.93 -10.44
N ASN A 485 -26.21 37.23 -10.63
CA ASN A 485 -26.30 38.23 -9.56
C ASN A 485 -27.68 38.94 -9.60
N LYS A 486 -27.89 39.95 -8.75
CA LYS A 486 -29.16 40.70 -8.71
C LYS A 486 -29.55 41.41 -10.02
N GLU A 487 -28.58 41.67 -10.89
CA GLU A 487 -28.78 42.34 -12.18
C GLU A 487 -29.08 41.32 -13.29
N SER A 488 -28.73 40.04 -13.09
CA SER A 488 -28.93 38.98 -14.05
C SER A 488 -30.41 38.75 -14.35
N LYS A 489 -30.72 38.68 -15.64
CA LYS A 489 -32.08 38.41 -16.11
C LYS A 489 -32.26 36.95 -16.48
N LEU A 490 -32.82 36.18 -15.55
CA LEU A 490 -33.01 34.74 -15.68
C LEU A 490 -34.02 34.37 -16.77
N THR A 491 -35.05 35.20 -16.97
CA THR A 491 -36.15 35.01 -17.94
C THR A 491 -36.20 36.13 -18.97
N ARG A 492 -36.41 35.78 -20.24
CA ARG A 492 -36.65 36.79 -21.28
C ARG A 492 -38.07 37.37 -21.09
N VAL A 493 -38.24 38.68 -21.32
CA VAL A 493 -39.57 39.33 -21.24
C VAL A 493 -40.50 38.66 -22.26
N GLY A 494 -41.67 38.21 -21.82
CA GLY A 494 -42.66 37.55 -22.68
C GLY A 494 -42.48 36.03 -22.85
N GLN A 495 -41.54 35.39 -22.15
CA GLN A 495 -41.38 33.94 -22.19
C GLN A 495 -42.50 33.26 -21.38
N THR A 496 -43.36 32.50 -22.07
CA THR A 496 -44.34 31.60 -21.42
C THR A 496 -43.63 30.35 -20.91
N PHE A 497 -43.86 30.03 -19.64
CA PHE A 497 -43.37 28.78 -19.04
C PHE A 497 -44.33 27.65 -19.42
N THR A 498 -43.95 26.85 -20.41
CA THR A 498 -44.60 25.57 -20.69
C THR A 498 -43.92 24.51 -19.83
N PRO A 499 -44.59 23.92 -18.83
CA PRO A 499 -43.99 22.84 -18.06
C PRO A 499 -43.63 21.69 -19.01
N PRO A 500 -42.37 21.21 -19.00
CA PRO A 500 -41.95 20.17 -19.95
C PRO A 500 -42.59 18.80 -19.68
N PHE A 501 -43.24 18.63 -18.52
CA PHE A 501 -43.92 17.42 -18.10
C PHE A 501 -45.27 17.75 -17.47
N ASN A 502 -46.21 16.79 -17.55
CA ASN A 502 -47.55 16.94 -16.99
C ASN A 502 -47.58 16.89 -15.44
N SER A 503 -46.53 16.36 -14.82
CA SER A 503 -46.40 16.25 -13.36
C SER A 503 -44.93 16.14 -12.96
N THR A 504 -44.64 16.37 -11.67
CA THR A 504 -43.31 16.22 -11.07
C THR A 504 -43.35 15.10 -10.03
N THR A 505 -42.48 14.10 -10.18
CA THR A 505 -42.26 13.07 -9.16
C THR A 505 -41.29 13.60 -8.10
N VAL A 506 -41.59 13.36 -6.83
CA VAL A 506 -40.78 13.84 -5.70
C VAL A 506 -40.51 12.68 -4.76
N ASP A 507 -39.23 12.35 -4.59
CA ASP A 507 -38.75 11.32 -3.69
C ASP A 507 -37.86 11.93 -2.61
N VAL A 508 -37.96 11.42 -1.38
CA VAL A 508 -37.10 11.81 -0.26
C VAL A 508 -36.27 10.60 0.15
N LEU A 509 -34.98 10.66 -0.16
CA LEU A 509 -34.04 9.57 0.04
C LEU A 509 -33.01 9.94 1.13
N ASN A 510 -32.70 8.99 2.00
CA ASN A 510 -31.57 9.11 2.92
C ASN A 510 -30.29 8.65 2.22
N GLU A 511 -29.83 9.44 1.26
CA GLU A 511 -28.74 9.09 0.35
C GLU A 511 -27.80 10.29 0.10
N ASP A 512 -26.55 10.00 -0.26
CA ASP A 512 -25.59 11.03 -0.68
C ASP A 512 -25.99 11.65 -2.04
N CYS A 513 -25.89 12.98 -2.13
CA CYS A 513 -26.38 13.73 -3.29
C CYS A 513 -25.67 13.37 -4.61
N LEU A 514 -24.40 12.97 -4.59
CA LEU A 514 -23.70 12.54 -5.81
C LEU A 514 -24.07 11.12 -6.22
N VAL A 515 -24.45 10.27 -5.26
CA VAL A 515 -25.01 8.95 -5.54
C VAL A 515 -26.39 9.10 -6.21
N SER A 516 -27.27 9.92 -5.64
CA SER A 516 -28.59 10.19 -6.26
C SER A 516 -28.45 10.86 -7.63
N TYR A 517 -27.47 11.77 -7.79
CA TYR A 517 -27.16 12.37 -9.09
C TYR A 517 -26.76 11.31 -10.11
N HIS A 518 -25.85 10.40 -9.74
CA HIS A 518 -25.42 9.31 -10.62
C HIS A 518 -26.60 8.42 -11.06
N THR A 519 -27.46 8.03 -10.11
CA THR A 519 -28.68 7.24 -10.39
C THR A 519 -29.58 7.93 -11.41
N LEU A 520 -29.83 9.24 -11.26
CA LEU A 520 -30.62 10.02 -12.23
C LEU A 520 -29.92 10.13 -13.60
N SER A 521 -28.61 10.39 -13.62
CA SER A 521 -27.84 10.49 -14.87
C SER A 521 -27.85 9.19 -15.66
N THR A 522 -27.76 8.03 -15.00
CA THR A 522 -27.85 6.72 -15.68
C THR A 522 -29.22 6.43 -16.27
N SER A 523 -30.26 7.14 -15.81
CA SER A 523 -31.64 7.05 -16.34
C SER A 523 -31.89 8.01 -17.51
N TYR A 524 -30.83 8.50 -18.18
CA TYR A 524 -30.87 9.49 -19.26
C TYR A 524 -31.51 10.84 -18.86
N MET A 525 -31.50 11.16 -17.57
CA MET A 525 -31.94 12.47 -17.09
C MET A 525 -30.80 13.50 -17.14
N LYS A 526 -31.15 14.79 -17.12
CA LYS A 526 -30.21 15.91 -16.95
C LYS A 526 -30.33 16.52 -15.55
N PRO A 527 -29.85 15.82 -14.49
CA PRO A 527 -29.95 16.34 -13.14
C PRO A 527 -29.12 17.63 -12.95
N LEU A 528 -29.62 18.53 -12.10
CA LEU A 528 -28.86 19.64 -11.53
C LEU A 528 -28.69 19.41 -10.03
N LEU A 529 -27.45 19.48 -9.55
CA LEU A 529 -27.12 19.31 -8.15
C LEU A 529 -27.15 20.65 -7.41
N LEU A 530 -27.88 20.75 -6.30
CA LEU A 530 -27.76 21.87 -5.38
C LEU A 530 -26.44 21.78 -4.60
N ASN A 531 -25.54 22.75 -4.76
CA ASN A 531 -24.44 23.00 -3.82
C ASN A 531 -24.92 23.99 -2.74
N MET A 532 -24.98 23.54 -1.49
CA MET A 532 -25.41 24.34 -0.34
C MET A 532 -24.28 25.26 0.12
N ALA A 533 -24.00 26.26 -0.72
CA ALA A 533 -22.77 27.02 -0.69
C ALA A 533 -22.65 27.96 0.52
N ASN A 534 -21.41 28.18 0.93
CA ASN A 534 -21.04 29.28 1.79
C ASN A 534 -21.14 30.61 1.02
N SER A 535 -21.69 31.66 1.62
CA SER A 535 -21.90 32.93 0.91
C SER A 535 -20.60 33.70 0.63
N THR A 536 -19.51 33.45 1.35
CA THR A 536 -18.29 34.26 1.29
C THR A 536 -17.07 33.52 0.81
N THR A 537 -17.03 32.20 0.98
CA THR A 537 -15.82 31.41 0.75
C THR A 537 -16.14 30.22 -0.14
N PRO A 538 -15.53 30.10 -1.32
CA PRO A 538 -15.79 28.98 -2.22
C PRO A 538 -15.43 27.66 -1.55
N GLY A 539 -16.34 26.70 -1.59
CA GLY A 539 -16.11 25.40 -0.98
C GLY A 539 -16.19 25.42 0.55
N GLY A 540 -16.63 26.53 1.16
CA GLY A 540 -16.72 26.67 2.60
C GLY A 540 -15.39 26.43 3.32
N GLY A 541 -15.39 25.47 4.23
CA GLY A 541 -14.20 25.09 5.01
C GLY A 541 -13.43 23.91 4.43
N TYR A 542 -13.53 23.60 3.12
CA TYR A 542 -12.94 22.39 2.55
C TYR A 542 -11.42 22.34 2.75
N ARG A 543 -10.77 23.50 2.63
CA ARG A 543 -9.35 23.72 2.92
C ARG A 543 -8.99 23.34 4.34
N LYS A 544 -9.89 23.62 5.29
CA LYS A 544 -9.77 23.44 6.74
C LYS A 544 -10.24 22.08 7.26
N GLY A 545 -10.66 21.19 6.37
CA GLY A 545 -11.17 19.88 6.72
C GLY A 545 -12.57 19.91 7.34
N ASP A 546 -13.33 20.98 7.12
CA ASP A 546 -14.71 21.03 7.62
C ASP A 546 -15.58 20.02 6.87
N GLY A 547 -16.63 19.54 7.56
CA GLY A 547 -17.48 18.45 7.08
C GLY A 547 -18.91 18.90 6.87
N ALA A 548 -19.21 19.52 5.74
CA ALA A 548 -20.57 19.68 5.24
C ALA A 548 -20.64 19.22 3.77
N GLN A 549 -21.82 19.40 3.16
CA GLN A 549 -22.09 18.93 1.80
C GLN A 549 -21.20 19.63 0.77
N GLU A 550 -21.08 20.95 0.82
CA GLU A 550 -20.22 21.71 -0.10
C GLU A 550 -18.77 21.23 -0.03
N GLU A 551 -18.21 21.10 1.18
CA GLU A 551 -16.83 20.64 1.36
C GLU A 551 -16.62 19.22 0.83
N ASN A 552 -17.65 18.36 0.95
CA ASN A 552 -17.62 17.00 0.43
C ASN A 552 -17.58 16.98 -1.11
N LEU A 553 -18.36 17.83 -1.78
CA LEU A 553 -18.33 17.99 -3.24
C LEU A 553 -16.93 18.39 -3.71
N PHE A 554 -16.32 19.37 -3.05
CA PHE A 554 -14.98 19.86 -3.40
C PHE A 554 -13.90 18.78 -3.21
N ARG A 555 -14.01 17.98 -2.15
CA ARG A 555 -13.08 16.86 -1.92
C ARG A 555 -13.22 15.73 -2.93
N ARG A 556 -14.35 15.58 -3.61
CA ARG A 556 -14.63 14.45 -4.51
C ARG A 556 -14.47 14.75 -6.00
N SER A 557 -14.19 16.00 -6.34
CA SER A 557 -14.28 16.48 -7.73
C SER A 557 -13.27 17.59 -8.04
N ASN A 558 -13.23 18.00 -9.30
CA ASN A 558 -12.53 19.19 -9.75
C ASN A 558 -13.31 20.50 -9.53
N TYR A 559 -14.41 20.49 -8.76
CA TYR A 559 -15.31 21.65 -8.62
C TYR A 559 -14.60 22.90 -8.06
N TYR A 560 -13.56 22.71 -7.25
CA TYR A 560 -12.72 23.81 -6.75
C TYR A 560 -12.09 24.64 -7.89
N MET A 561 -11.78 24.05 -9.05
CA MET A 561 -11.22 24.77 -10.20
C MET A 561 -12.20 25.80 -10.78
N SER A 562 -13.51 25.58 -10.63
CA SER A 562 -14.55 26.52 -11.07
C SER A 562 -14.72 27.67 -10.08
N LEU A 563 -14.87 27.35 -8.80
CA LEU A 563 -15.32 28.29 -7.79
C LEU A 563 -14.20 28.97 -7.01
N ASP A 564 -12.99 28.39 -6.96
CA ASP A 564 -11.86 28.86 -6.17
C ASP A 564 -10.67 29.26 -7.06
N PRO A 565 -10.70 30.44 -7.72
CA PRO A 565 -9.67 30.89 -8.66
C PRO A 565 -8.26 30.93 -8.07
N ASN A 566 -8.12 31.15 -6.77
CA ASN A 566 -6.82 31.24 -6.12
C ASN A 566 -6.10 29.88 -6.10
N MET A 567 -6.82 28.77 -6.27
CA MET A 567 -6.22 27.44 -6.46
C MET A 567 -5.98 27.11 -7.93
N ASP A 568 -6.71 27.75 -8.84
CA ASP A 568 -6.60 27.56 -10.29
C ASP A 568 -5.22 28.02 -10.81
N GLN A 569 -4.65 29.06 -10.20
CA GLN A 569 -3.36 29.64 -10.63
C GLN A 569 -2.13 28.79 -10.31
N GLU A 570 -2.20 27.87 -9.34
CA GLU A 570 -1.06 27.02 -8.93
C GLU A 570 -1.07 25.62 -9.58
N LEU A 571 -2.05 25.32 -10.43
CA LEU A 571 -2.42 23.97 -10.85
C LEU A 571 -2.82 23.90 -12.32
N ASP A 572 -1.82 23.75 -13.19
CA ASP A 572 -1.94 23.25 -14.58
C ASP A 572 -2.90 24.03 -15.51
N GLN A 573 -2.33 24.88 -16.39
CA GLN A 573 -3.02 25.70 -17.39
C GLN A 573 -3.78 24.91 -18.48
N SER A 574 -3.81 23.57 -18.40
CA SER A 574 -4.34 22.71 -19.46
C SER A 574 -5.81 22.31 -19.31
N ILE A 575 -6.48 22.60 -18.19
CA ILE A 575 -7.94 22.44 -18.07
C ILE A 575 -8.61 23.74 -18.50
N ASN A 576 -9.37 23.69 -19.60
CA ASN A 576 -10.07 24.85 -20.11
C ASN A 576 -11.24 25.21 -19.17
N THR A 577 -11.05 26.24 -18.34
CA THR A 577 -12.08 26.80 -17.47
C THR A 577 -12.67 28.05 -18.13
N GLU A 578 -13.99 28.08 -18.26
CA GLU A 578 -14.72 29.23 -18.78
C GLU A 578 -15.51 29.88 -17.65
N ARG A 579 -15.22 31.15 -17.36
CA ARG A 579 -15.93 31.92 -16.35
C ARG A 579 -16.74 33.00 -17.04
N ASN A 580 -18.04 32.97 -16.83
CA ASN A 580 -19.03 33.82 -17.47
C ASN A 580 -19.95 34.45 -16.43
N TYR A 581 -20.68 35.50 -16.81
CA TYR A 581 -21.81 36.02 -16.05
C TYR A 581 -23.03 36.23 -16.94
N CYS A 582 -24.22 36.16 -16.33
CA CYS A 582 -25.47 36.48 -17.00
C CYS A 582 -25.79 37.97 -16.85
N SER A 583 -25.87 38.68 -17.97
CA SER A 583 -26.15 40.11 -17.99
C SER A 583 -27.60 40.45 -17.64
N ASN A 584 -27.88 41.75 -17.50
CA ASN A 584 -29.24 42.29 -17.36
C ASN A 584 -30.11 42.14 -18.62
N THR A 585 -29.51 41.84 -19.78
CA THR A 585 -30.22 41.46 -21.01
C THR A 585 -30.54 39.96 -21.03
N GLY A 586 -29.93 39.19 -20.12
CA GLY A 586 -30.07 37.73 -20.09
C GLY A 586 -29.14 37.04 -21.08
N GLU A 587 -28.06 37.68 -21.52
CA GLU A 587 -26.99 37.08 -22.32
C GLU A 587 -25.90 36.52 -21.40
N VAL A 588 -25.22 35.46 -21.83
CA VAL A 588 -24.07 34.90 -21.12
C VAL A 588 -22.82 35.47 -21.78
N VAL A 589 -22.04 36.21 -21.02
CA VAL A 589 -20.83 36.89 -21.48
C VAL A 589 -19.66 36.53 -20.58
N ARG A 590 -18.43 36.64 -21.09
CA ARG A 590 -17.23 36.31 -20.30
C ARG A 590 -17.13 37.22 -19.08
N LEU A 591 -16.81 36.61 -17.94
CA LEU A 591 -16.59 37.32 -16.69
C LEU A 591 -15.33 38.19 -16.82
N SER A 592 -15.46 39.47 -16.50
CA SER A 592 -14.32 40.40 -16.51
C SER A 592 -13.49 40.27 -15.24
N ASP A 593 -12.21 40.68 -15.28
CA ASP A 593 -11.30 40.63 -14.13
C ASP A 593 -11.77 41.46 -12.92
N HIS A 594 -12.69 42.40 -13.14
CA HIS A 594 -13.27 43.24 -12.08
C HIS A 594 -14.47 42.59 -11.37
N GLN A 595 -14.99 41.47 -11.88
CA GLN A 595 -16.13 40.77 -11.29
C GLN A 595 -15.64 39.53 -10.53
N SER A 596 -16.02 39.43 -9.26
CA SER A 596 -15.73 38.27 -8.43
C SER A 596 -16.92 37.33 -8.34
N LEU A 597 -16.66 36.02 -8.33
CA LEU A 597 -17.67 35.00 -8.06
C LEU A 597 -18.13 35.03 -6.60
N TYR A 598 -17.23 35.41 -5.68
CA TYR A 598 -17.49 35.47 -4.25
C TYR A 598 -17.17 36.87 -3.68
N PRO A 599 -17.91 37.36 -2.67
CA PRO A 599 -19.07 36.73 -2.05
C PRO A 599 -20.28 36.60 -2.99
N ILE A 600 -21.10 35.57 -2.80
CA ILE A 600 -22.32 35.35 -3.56
C ILE A 600 -23.32 36.44 -3.20
N ASP A 601 -23.88 37.09 -4.22
CA ASP A 601 -24.88 38.14 -4.08
C ASP A 601 -26.15 37.62 -3.36
N GLU A 602 -26.93 38.49 -2.69
CA GLU A 602 -28.03 38.09 -1.79
C GLU A 602 -29.07 37.16 -2.44
N TYR A 603 -29.40 37.37 -3.72
CA TYR A 603 -30.26 36.48 -4.52
C TYR A 603 -29.50 35.79 -5.67
N GLY A 604 -28.18 35.89 -5.61
CA GLY A 604 -27.28 35.34 -6.61
C GLY A 604 -27.08 33.84 -6.45
N ALA A 605 -26.51 33.27 -7.50
CA ALA A 605 -26.17 31.87 -7.62
C ALA A 605 -25.03 31.70 -8.62
N ILE A 606 -24.27 30.62 -8.49
CA ILE A 606 -23.21 30.29 -9.45
C ILE A 606 -23.53 28.91 -10.02
N TYR A 607 -23.81 28.87 -11.32
CA TYR A 607 -24.00 27.62 -12.05
C TYR A 607 -22.66 27.12 -12.57
N THR A 608 -22.41 25.82 -12.49
CA THR A 608 -21.22 25.18 -13.03
C THR A 608 -21.60 23.89 -13.75
N SER A 609 -21.14 23.71 -14.99
CA SER A 609 -21.21 22.45 -15.75
C SER A 609 -19.82 21.92 -16.10
N GLY A 610 -19.72 20.62 -16.38
CA GLY A 610 -18.45 19.98 -16.70
C GLY A 610 -17.65 19.53 -15.47
N ILE A 611 -18.30 19.42 -14.30
CA ILE A 611 -17.64 18.94 -13.08
C ILE A 611 -17.37 17.45 -13.24
N THR A 612 -16.15 17.03 -12.92
CA THR A 612 -15.74 15.63 -12.90
C THR A 612 -15.63 15.15 -11.47
N VAL A 613 -16.44 14.14 -11.11
CA VAL A 613 -16.44 13.47 -9.81
C VAL A 613 -15.74 12.13 -9.95
N PHE A 614 -14.70 11.90 -9.15
CA PHE A 614 -13.85 10.70 -9.28
C PHE A 614 -13.61 10.00 -7.93
N ARG A 615 -14.32 10.42 -6.87
CA ARG A 615 -14.28 9.76 -5.56
C ARG A 615 -15.66 9.37 -5.06
N ASN A 616 -15.68 8.27 -4.31
CA ASN A 616 -16.82 7.77 -3.57
C ASN A 616 -17.07 8.63 -2.31
N THR A 617 -18.11 8.26 -1.56
CA THR A 617 -18.60 8.97 -0.38
C THR A 617 -17.61 8.94 0.80
N GLU A 618 -17.83 9.82 1.79
CA GLU A 618 -16.97 9.92 2.99
C GLU A 618 -16.97 8.62 3.82
N ASP A 619 -18.11 7.96 3.93
CA ASP A 619 -18.28 6.67 4.63
C ASP A 619 -17.69 5.48 3.86
N GLN A 620 -17.35 5.67 2.58
CA GLN A 620 -16.57 4.71 1.76
C GLN A 620 -15.07 5.07 1.74
N GLY A 621 -14.64 6.03 2.56
CA GLY A 621 -13.25 6.45 2.68
C GLY A 621 -12.73 7.23 1.48
N TYR A 622 -13.61 7.88 0.72
CA TYR A 622 -13.26 8.63 -0.48
C TYR A 622 -12.49 7.79 -1.52
N SER A 623 -12.82 6.49 -1.63
CA SER A 623 -12.23 5.58 -2.62
C SER A 623 -12.36 6.14 -4.03
N LEU A 624 -11.34 5.94 -4.86
CA LEU A 624 -11.37 6.40 -6.24
C LEU A 624 -12.35 5.55 -7.05
N LEU A 625 -13.13 6.19 -7.93
CA LEU A 625 -14.13 5.49 -8.73
C LEU A 625 -13.46 4.69 -9.86
N ASN A 626 -14.00 3.53 -10.23
CA ASN A 626 -13.54 2.83 -11.44
C ASN A 626 -13.90 3.55 -12.73
N ARG A 627 -14.96 4.36 -12.69
CA ARG A 627 -15.43 5.20 -13.78
C ARG A 627 -15.78 6.57 -13.19
N PRO A 628 -14.99 7.62 -13.47
CA PRO A 628 -15.37 8.98 -13.10
C PRO A 628 -16.73 9.34 -13.67
N LEU A 629 -17.49 10.09 -12.89
CA LEU A 629 -18.74 10.71 -13.34
C LEU A 629 -18.38 12.07 -13.94
N TYR A 630 -18.49 12.15 -15.27
CA TYR A 630 -18.23 13.36 -16.06
C TYR A 630 -19.50 14.22 -16.22
N ASP A 631 -19.31 15.47 -16.64
CA ASP A 631 -20.37 16.43 -16.96
C ASP A 631 -21.40 16.65 -15.84
N VAL A 632 -20.95 16.59 -14.58
CA VAL A 632 -21.80 16.95 -13.44
C VAL A 632 -22.11 18.44 -13.51
N CYS A 633 -23.39 18.77 -13.35
CA CYS A 633 -23.88 20.14 -13.31
C CYS A 633 -24.34 20.45 -11.89
N ALA A 634 -23.85 21.55 -11.33
CA ALA A 634 -24.18 22.00 -9.98
C ALA A 634 -24.48 23.50 -9.94
N VAL A 635 -25.25 23.90 -8.93
CA VAL A 635 -25.58 25.31 -8.69
C VAL A 635 -25.36 25.66 -7.22
N ALA A 636 -24.44 26.59 -6.99
CA ALA A 636 -24.06 27.10 -5.68
C ALA A 636 -25.00 28.23 -5.26
N ILE A 637 -25.73 28.01 -4.17
CA ILE A 637 -26.63 29.01 -3.57
C ILE A 637 -26.43 29.00 -2.06
N ALA A 638 -26.32 30.18 -1.46
CA ALA A 638 -26.13 30.32 -0.03
C ALA A 638 -27.46 30.52 0.72
N ALA A 639 -27.74 29.63 1.68
CA ALA A 639 -28.81 29.81 2.66
C ALA A 639 -28.41 30.87 3.71
N TYR A 640 -29.39 31.40 4.44
CA TYR A 640 -29.10 32.28 5.58
C TYR A 640 -28.45 31.51 6.72
N ARG A 641 -27.42 32.09 7.32
CA ARG A 641 -26.79 31.55 8.53
C ARG A 641 -27.51 32.08 9.77
N ASP A 642 -27.86 31.17 10.67
CA ASP A 642 -28.54 31.46 11.94
C ASP A 642 -29.74 32.41 11.75
N PRO A 643 -30.68 32.09 10.84
CA PRO A 643 -31.77 32.99 10.52
C PRO A 643 -32.69 33.23 11.71
N GLN A 644 -33.38 34.37 11.71
CA GLN A 644 -34.44 34.62 12.67
C GLN A 644 -35.60 33.62 12.46
N VAL A 645 -36.00 32.98 13.55
CA VAL A 645 -37.09 31.99 13.59
C VAL A 645 -38.19 32.42 14.56
N LEU A 646 -39.40 31.90 14.37
CA LEU A 646 -40.51 32.07 15.32
C LEU A 646 -40.15 31.44 16.68
N LYS A 647 -40.89 31.82 17.73
CA LYS A 647 -40.65 31.33 19.11
C LYS A 647 -40.60 29.80 19.24
N ASN A 648 -41.33 29.07 18.40
CA ASN A 648 -41.35 27.60 18.38
C ASN A 648 -40.15 26.97 17.65
N LYS A 649 -39.26 27.77 17.06
CA LYS A 649 -38.06 27.37 16.30
C LYS A 649 -38.32 26.46 15.09
N GLN A 650 -39.58 26.29 14.65
CA GLN A 650 -39.93 25.41 13.53
C GLN A 650 -40.11 26.16 12.20
N ARG A 651 -40.15 27.50 12.23
CA ARG A 651 -40.41 28.31 11.03
C ARG A 651 -39.60 29.59 11.05
N LEU A 652 -39.20 30.02 9.85
CA LEU A 652 -38.57 31.32 9.62
C LEU A 652 -39.58 32.46 9.87
N VAL A 653 -39.08 33.62 10.29
CA VAL A 653 -39.88 34.86 10.28
C VAL A 653 -40.22 35.27 8.84
N SER A 654 -41.33 36.00 8.65
CA SER A 654 -41.93 36.23 7.32
C SER A 654 -40.96 36.83 6.28
N ASN A 655 -40.20 37.86 6.63
CA ASN A 655 -39.23 38.49 5.72
C ASN A 655 -38.12 37.52 5.29
N ILE A 656 -37.59 36.73 6.23
CA ILE A 656 -36.55 35.72 5.93
C ILE A 656 -37.12 34.55 5.12
N ALA A 657 -38.37 34.14 5.40
CA ALA A 657 -39.05 33.12 4.61
C ALA A 657 -39.25 33.56 3.15
N VAL A 658 -39.67 34.81 2.92
CA VAL A 658 -39.80 35.40 1.58
C VAL A 658 -38.45 35.45 0.87
N ALA A 659 -37.40 35.87 1.56
CA ALA A 659 -36.08 35.96 0.96
C ALA A 659 -35.47 34.57 0.66
N THR A 660 -35.70 33.59 1.53
CA THR A 660 -35.35 32.17 1.31
C THR A 660 -36.10 31.61 0.11
N ARG A 661 -37.40 31.89 0.01
CA ARG A 661 -38.21 31.52 -1.15
C ARG A 661 -37.63 32.10 -2.44
N LYS A 662 -37.20 33.36 -2.48
CA LYS A 662 -36.56 33.97 -3.67
C LYS A 662 -35.29 33.23 -4.08
N LYS A 663 -34.44 32.84 -3.13
CA LYS A 663 -33.24 32.01 -3.41
C LYS A 663 -33.60 30.66 -4.03
N ILE A 664 -34.66 30.02 -3.53
CA ILE A 664 -35.21 28.76 -4.09
C ILE A 664 -35.83 28.99 -5.48
N GLU A 665 -36.53 30.10 -5.71
CA GLU A 665 -37.06 30.46 -7.03
C GLU A 665 -35.93 30.66 -8.05
N SER A 666 -34.82 31.32 -7.65
CA SER A 666 -33.61 31.45 -8.47
C SER A 666 -33.03 30.09 -8.88
N LEU A 667 -32.99 29.12 -7.95
CA LEU A 667 -32.55 27.74 -8.22
C LEU A 667 -33.34 27.12 -9.38
N PHE A 668 -34.67 27.13 -9.26
CA PHE A 668 -35.55 26.55 -10.27
C PHE A 668 -35.48 27.29 -11.61
N ALA A 669 -35.38 28.62 -11.58
CA ALA A 669 -35.23 29.43 -12.79
C ALA A 669 -33.93 29.15 -13.53
N ILE A 670 -32.81 28.99 -12.80
CA ILE A 670 -31.51 28.62 -13.38
C ILE A 670 -31.55 27.20 -13.95
N ALA A 671 -32.17 26.26 -13.24
CA ALA A 671 -32.34 24.89 -13.73
C ALA A 671 -33.11 24.85 -15.06
N TYR A 672 -34.28 25.50 -15.09
CA TYR A 672 -35.12 25.58 -16.28
C TYR A 672 -34.38 26.23 -17.45
N ARG A 673 -33.69 27.35 -17.19
CA ARG A 673 -32.93 28.08 -18.20
C ARG A 673 -31.83 27.23 -18.85
N ASN A 674 -31.14 26.41 -18.07
CA ASN A 674 -30.06 25.55 -18.55
C ASN A 674 -30.58 24.17 -19.03
N GLY A 675 -31.90 23.98 -19.12
CA GLY A 675 -32.52 22.78 -19.68
C GLY A 675 -32.48 21.55 -18.77
N HIS A 676 -32.28 21.76 -17.46
CA HIS A 676 -32.37 20.68 -16.49
C HIS A 676 -33.84 20.36 -16.19
N HIS A 677 -34.15 19.07 -16.22
CA HIS A 677 -35.49 18.54 -15.96
C HIS A 677 -35.53 17.59 -14.75
N SER A 678 -34.42 17.47 -14.02
CA SER A 678 -34.33 16.72 -12.78
C SER A 678 -33.43 17.48 -11.82
N LEU A 679 -33.69 17.38 -10.53
CA LEU A 679 -32.98 18.13 -9.51
C LEU A 679 -32.59 17.20 -8.37
N VAL A 680 -31.35 17.31 -7.93
CA VAL A 680 -30.90 16.71 -6.67
C VAL A 680 -30.82 17.83 -5.65
N LEU A 681 -31.80 17.85 -4.74
CA LEU A 681 -31.92 18.83 -3.67
C LEU A 681 -31.49 18.21 -2.33
N SER A 682 -31.44 19.03 -1.28
CA SER A 682 -31.12 18.57 0.07
C SER A 682 -31.70 19.53 1.12
N ALA A 683 -31.43 19.27 2.40
CA ALA A 683 -31.88 20.06 3.54
C ALA A 683 -31.17 21.43 3.60
N PHE A 684 -31.60 22.34 2.73
CA PHE A 684 -30.93 23.60 2.41
C PHE A 684 -30.72 24.49 3.64
N GLY A 685 -29.47 24.55 4.12
CA GLY A 685 -29.09 25.36 5.28
C GLY A 685 -29.45 24.75 6.64
N CYS A 686 -30.01 23.53 6.70
CA CYS A 686 -30.46 22.89 7.94
C CYS A 686 -29.32 22.28 8.79
N GLY A 687 -28.09 22.29 8.27
CA GLY A 687 -26.89 21.86 8.99
C GLY A 687 -26.24 23.01 9.76
N ALA A 688 -24.98 23.33 9.42
CA ALA A 688 -24.18 24.36 10.10
C ALA A 688 -24.85 25.77 10.14
N PHE A 689 -25.80 26.05 9.25
CA PHE A 689 -26.49 27.33 9.16
C PHE A 689 -27.79 27.39 9.97
N LYS A 690 -28.20 26.29 10.61
CA LYS A 690 -29.32 26.22 11.57
C LYS A 690 -30.67 26.72 11.03
N ASN A 691 -30.96 26.47 9.76
CA ASN A 691 -32.33 26.65 9.24
C ASN A 691 -33.25 25.54 9.81
N PRO A 692 -34.53 25.86 10.08
CA PRO A 692 -35.49 24.91 10.66
C PRO A 692 -35.88 23.77 9.71
#